data_AF-A0A6I2UUL5-F1
#
_entry.id   AF-A0A6I2UUL5-F1
#
_cell.length_a   1.000
_cell.length_b   1.000
_cell.length_c   1.000
_cell.angle_alpha   90.00
_cell.angle_beta   90.00
_cell.angle_gamma   90.00
#
_symmetry.space_group_name_H-M   'P 1'
#
loop_
_entity.id
_entity.type
_entity.pdbx_description
1 polymer ?
#
loop_
_entity_poly.entity_id
_entity_poly.type
_entity_poly.pdbx_seq_one_letter_code
_entity_poly.pdbx_strand_id
1 'polypeptide(L)'
;MKNLGDLSQKELEYICERIPLDVIRNYFQKNPKEFGKIKSGFRPETLSDRDTLDTFVKNANKPFVTAFIESTVTRWLEQIQDNINELENAGYSAGEALLKTIPNCFFADCPSLYFKLVNRDVNNDYIQLLKDALSFAEKISKNKSASEEKNISTSILLNEANVKIDELNAEIERYKEHEKILNNNIKELKLHTKTCNDEVENINSKLKKAEENLYNMQSELEHYKRLCEYVDDEFRQDEFRQFQYVSIGQISHDYNGQIWINRLADISDGEIQLFIPDDNAPHYFENRDRLYWKNGPATDGEIAIWSWRADPRDVDPSKDYIKSEYNRNTKFTEVIEFPQCKNLTDIAKYITQWFEKTFISDKVLFVCTTSSGIKEGLLCSPGNLECSGTKVRLDKSVFMLPHYTVRFTDTIKLAGIRVFRKMNLGIPQSVYRVRTPFDAIKEMLLSRASITHLRENGWSKKEAQRCRNYLENIPKQTIVQELAETFACKEQEAKEYVDSFFNSVDSYLTSSDFDTQILAVALERNTDLIMRCKEQLTDEWRKENSTMFELAQEKLKEAEKATVKERKDAEVLIKQKSELAEEINGINNKIEEKKRLALEVESKIAIRIEEAKKNAAEFISQMAFVSPVREQSSSEKSNGKKINVYKSLMPCVNGGNIDDIDTFEEELIANFNIIGYREEVSIEMAQTISFGIGNHIPIVIGDNSTSIGQCVAATIKGGELSEIFISSPEINVDSLTETIRNEIQEHENRVILIHGVFDSYSIGVYNVLVNRLKCMEEELVVFLSIEGISLNMIPSNVWSTSFYINGDEGLDMMACETVNSFDISMSFKRKNNDKEFKVKKKELTPFASIIGNRQANLYALYLSYYNLDLNESYTILKQMIAVALSLGKEEMLNSCFIENGISYGEKLIEKFL
;
A
#
# COMPACT_ATOMS: atom_id res chain seq x y z
N MET A 1 60.17 114.71 31.42
CA MET A 1 58.84 115.07 30.89
C MET A 1 58.98 116.33 30.05
N LYS A 2 58.37 116.39 28.86
CA LYS A 2 58.35 117.60 28.01
C LYS A 2 57.53 118.70 28.70
N ASN A 3 57.88 119.97 28.51
CA ASN A 3 57.19 121.08 29.15
C ASN A 3 55.73 121.15 28.66
N LEU A 4 54.77 121.32 29.58
CA LEU A 4 53.34 121.38 29.27
C LEU A 4 52.99 122.50 28.29
N GLY A 5 53.84 123.55 28.21
CA GLY A 5 53.71 124.63 27.23
C GLY A 5 53.84 124.21 25.76
N ASP A 6 54.34 123.01 25.46
CA ASP A 6 54.50 122.49 24.09
C ASP A 6 53.32 121.61 23.61
N LEU A 7 52.28 121.45 24.44
CA LEU A 7 51.08 120.70 24.07
C LEU A 7 50.06 121.57 23.34
N SER A 8 49.35 120.98 22.38
CA SER A 8 48.20 121.62 21.74
C SER A 8 47.02 121.70 22.71
N GLN A 9 46.11 122.63 22.47
CA GLN A 9 44.93 122.80 23.32
C GLN A 9 44.08 121.52 23.43
N LYS A 10 43.96 120.73 22.34
CA LYS A 10 43.23 119.45 22.35
C LYS A 10 43.91 118.36 23.19
N GLU A 11 45.24 118.32 23.20
CA GLU A 11 45.99 117.36 24.03
C GLU A 11 45.88 117.72 25.52
N LEU A 12 45.87 119.02 25.81
CA LEU A 12 45.71 119.52 27.17
C LEU A 12 44.28 119.30 27.69
N GLU A 13 43.27 119.48 26.83
CA GLU A 13 41.87 119.11 27.10
C GLU A 13 41.75 117.61 27.41
N TYR A 14 42.34 116.73 26.60
CA TYR A 14 42.35 115.28 26.81
C TYR A 14 42.92 114.89 28.20
N ILE A 15 44.03 115.51 28.61
CA ILE A 15 44.63 115.26 29.93
C ILE A 15 43.68 115.69 31.05
N CYS A 16 43.09 116.89 30.93
CA CYS A 16 42.19 117.43 31.94
C CYS A 16 40.92 116.57 32.11
N GLU A 17 40.36 116.03 31.02
CA GLU A 17 39.19 115.15 31.04
C GLU A 17 39.43 113.83 31.77
N ARG A 18 40.67 113.35 31.82
CA ARG A 18 41.04 112.09 32.48
C ARG A 18 41.35 112.24 33.96
N ILE A 19 41.45 113.48 34.47
CA ILE A 19 41.58 113.73 35.91
C ILE A 19 40.17 113.66 36.53
N PRO A 20 39.93 112.79 37.52
CA PRO A 20 38.64 112.72 38.20
C PRO A 20 38.20 114.08 38.76
N LEU A 21 36.94 114.45 38.52
CA LEU A 21 36.42 115.79 38.83
C LEU A 21 36.40 116.09 40.34
N ASP A 22 36.24 115.07 41.17
CA ASP A 22 36.35 115.14 42.63
C ASP A 22 37.77 115.52 43.08
N VAL A 23 38.80 114.98 42.40
CA VAL A 23 40.20 115.31 42.66
C VAL A 23 40.50 116.77 42.27
N ILE A 24 39.97 117.24 41.13
CA ILE A 24 40.07 118.65 40.71
C ILE A 24 39.43 119.58 41.74
N ARG A 25 38.20 119.26 42.20
CA ARG A 25 37.49 120.05 43.21
C ARG A 25 38.27 120.10 44.52
N ASN A 26 38.77 118.98 44.99
CA ASN A 26 39.58 118.90 46.22
C ASN A 26 40.86 119.77 46.08
N TYR A 27 41.49 119.77 44.92
CA TYR A 27 42.65 120.65 44.68
C TYR A 27 42.30 122.15 44.74
N PHE A 28 41.16 122.54 44.16
CA PHE A 28 40.66 123.93 44.27
C PHE A 28 40.31 124.32 45.71
N GLN A 29 39.72 123.41 46.50
CA GLN A 29 39.45 123.63 47.93
C GLN A 29 40.72 123.88 48.73
N LYS A 30 41.78 123.12 48.44
CA LYS A 30 43.10 123.28 49.09
C LYS A 30 43.82 124.57 48.68
N ASN A 31 43.40 125.21 47.59
CA ASN A 31 44.00 126.44 47.05
C ASN A 31 42.97 127.58 46.87
N PRO A 32 42.28 128.01 47.94
CA PRO A 32 41.12 128.90 47.83
C PRO A 32 41.49 130.31 47.33
N LYS A 33 42.70 130.80 47.67
CA LYS A 33 43.20 132.12 47.24
C LYS A 33 43.45 132.17 45.74
N GLU A 34 43.99 131.10 45.16
CA GLU A 34 44.23 131.02 43.72
C GLU A 34 42.96 130.69 42.95
N PHE A 35 42.10 129.81 43.49
CA PHE A 35 40.79 129.52 42.91
C PHE A 35 39.90 130.78 42.81
N GLY A 36 39.86 131.60 43.87
CA GLY A 36 39.08 132.84 43.87
C GLY A 36 39.49 133.85 42.79
N LYS A 37 40.73 133.77 42.27
CA LYS A 37 41.21 134.61 41.15
C LYS A 37 40.70 134.12 39.79
N ILE A 38 40.42 132.83 39.64
CA ILE A 38 39.95 132.24 38.38
C ILE A 38 38.43 132.09 38.31
N LYS A 39 37.75 131.97 39.46
CA LYS A 39 36.28 131.91 39.54
C LYS A 39 35.80 132.57 40.84
N SER A 40 35.63 133.89 40.81
CA SER A 40 35.22 134.69 41.98
C SER A 40 33.74 134.45 42.36
N GLY A 41 33.45 134.46 43.66
CA GLY A 41 32.08 134.34 44.20
C GLY A 41 31.50 132.93 44.30
N PHE A 42 32.19 131.91 43.79
CA PHE A 42 31.77 130.51 43.86
C PHE A 42 32.61 129.73 44.87
N ARG A 43 32.02 128.66 45.43
CA ARG A 43 32.74 127.67 46.24
C ARG A 43 33.04 126.43 45.39
N PRO A 44 34.24 125.83 45.45
CA PRO A 44 34.59 124.66 44.63
C PRO A 44 33.60 123.49 44.75
N GLU A 45 33.02 123.26 45.94
CA GLU A 45 32.03 122.20 46.23
C GLU A 45 30.73 122.35 45.43
N THR A 46 30.39 123.59 45.08
CA THR A 46 29.10 123.94 44.46
C THR A 46 29.16 123.94 42.94
N LEU A 47 30.34 123.71 42.35
CA LEU A 47 30.49 123.66 40.90
C LEU A 47 29.89 122.37 40.34
N SER A 48 29.08 122.49 39.29
CA SER A 48 28.65 121.32 38.50
C SER A 48 29.85 120.60 37.88
N ASP A 49 29.67 119.34 37.48
CA ASP A 49 30.73 118.53 36.85
C ASP A 49 31.29 119.23 35.61
N ARG A 50 30.38 119.75 34.77
CA ARG A 50 30.73 120.52 33.57
C ARG A 50 31.44 121.83 33.91
N ASP A 51 30.94 122.58 34.90
CA ASP A 51 31.56 123.83 35.32
C ASP A 51 32.94 123.63 35.92
N THR A 52 33.17 122.51 36.62
CA THR A 52 34.46 122.15 37.20
C THR A 52 35.48 121.90 36.10
N LEU A 53 35.14 121.05 35.13
CA LEU A 53 36.01 120.74 34.00
C LEU A 53 36.28 121.98 33.14
N ASP A 54 35.25 122.72 32.75
CA ASP A 54 35.40 123.94 31.92
C ASP A 54 36.26 125.00 32.61
N THR A 55 36.10 125.17 33.93
CA THR A 55 36.90 126.15 34.70
C THR A 55 38.36 125.69 34.81
N PHE A 56 38.60 124.39 34.96
CA PHE A 56 39.93 123.80 35.06
C PHE A 56 40.69 123.90 33.72
N VAL A 57 40.06 123.48 32.62
CA VAL A 57 40.62 123.55 31.26
C VAL A 57 40.92 125.00 30.86
N LYS A 58 39.96 125.93 31.02
CA LYS A 58 40.15 127.35 30.63
C LYS A 58 41.30 128.04 31.37
N ASN A 59 41.64 127.56 32.56
CA ASN A 59 42.70 128.13 33.40
C ASN A 59 43.95 127.25 33.48
N ALA A 60 44.10 126.25 32.61
CA ALA A 60 45.22 125.32 32.62
C ALA A 60 46.60 125.99 32.47
N ASN A 61 46.66 127.17 31.85
CA ASN A 61 47.88 127.96 31.69
C ASN A 61 48.22 128.85 32.91
N LYS A 62 47.39 128.83 33.96
CA LYS A 62 47.68 129.55 35.22
C LYS A 62 48.67 128.72 36.03
N PRO A 63 49.74 129.32 36.60
CA PRO A 63 50.84 128.57 37.21
C PRO A 63 50.43 127.49 38.22
N PHE A 64 49.43 127.76 39.08
CA PHE A 64 48.99 126.81 40.09
C PHE A 64 48.17 125.64 39.51
N VAL A 65 47.50 125.83 38.38
CA VAL A 65 46.76 124.77 37.67
C VAL A 65 47.74 123.97 36.82
N THR A 66 48.66 124.65 36.11
CA THR A 66 49.73 124.00 35.35
C THR A 66 50.55 123.08 36.24
N ALA A 67 51.03 123.57 37.40
CA ALA A 67 51.81 122.76 38.34
C ALA A 67 51.04 121.50 38.83
N PHE A 68 49.72 121.61 38.98
CA PHE A 68 48.89 120.47 39.35
C PHE A 68 48.74 119.45 38.23
N ILE A 69 48.50 119.93 37.00
CA ILE A 69 48.45 119.06 35.82
C ILE A 69 49.82 118.39 35.62
N GLU A 70 50.94 119.11 35.75
CA GLU A 70 52.30 118.57 35.70
C GLU A 70 52.50 117.46 36.73
N SER A 71 52.14 117.71 37.99
CA SER A 71 52.27 116.70 39.05
C SER A 71 51.42 115.46 38.79
N THR A 72 50.22 115.63 38.23
CA THR A 72 49.29 114.53 37.95
C THR A 72 49.77 113.69 36.77
N VAL A 73 50.18 114.34 35.69
CA VAL A 73 50.74 113.66 34.52
C VAL A 73 52.05 112.95 34.88
N THR A 74 52.93 113.56 35.68
CA THR A 74 54.17 112.92 36.16
C THR A 74 53.84 111.62 36.88
N ARG A 75 52.90 111.66 37.83
CA ARG A 75 52.43 110.46 38.55
C ARG A 75 51.85 109.40 37.60
N TRP A 76 51.08 109.79 36.59
CA TRP A 76 50.57 108.85 35.60
C TRP A 76 51.68 108.18 34.78
N LEU A 77 52.70 108.95 34.38
CA LEU A 77 53.85 108.41 33.65
C LEU A 77 54.69 107.47 34.53
N GLU A 78 54.86 107.78 35.82
CA GLU A 78 55.51 106.89 36.79
C GLU A 78 54.74 105.56 36.91
N GLN A 79 53.42 105.60 37.12
CA GLN A 79 52.59 104.40 37.21
C GLN A 79 52.66 103.52 35.94
N ILE A 80 52.71 104.16 34.78
CA ILE A 80 52.87 103.46 33.51
C ILE A 80 54.24 102.80 33.42
N GLN A 81 55.31 103.52 33.79
CA GLN A 81 56.66 103.00 33.76
C GLN A 81 56.86 101.87 34.78
N ASP A 82 56.27 101.98 35.97
CA ASP A 82 56.32 100.93 36.99
C ASP A 82 55.66 99.64 36.49
N ASN A 83 54.47 99.74 35.88
CA ASN A 83 53.78 98.58 35.31
C ASN A 83 54.57 97.96 34.14
N ILE A 84 55.21 98.79 33.29
CA ILE A 84 56.10 98.29 32.24
C ILE A 84 57.28 97.53 32.86
N ASN A 85 57.92 98.10 33.89
CA ASN A 85 59.05 97.47 34.57
C ASN A 85 58.65 96.14 35.25
N GLU A 86 57.48 96.09 35.90
CA GLU A 86 56.94 94.87 36.51
C GLU A 86 56.75 93.76 35.47
N LEU A 87 56.21 94.11 34.29
CA LEU A 87 56.03 93.17 33.19
C LEU A 87 57.37 92.74 32.58
N GLU A 88 58.32 93.65 32.40
CA GLU A 88 59.66 93.31 31.92
C GLU A 88 60.38 92.37 32.90
N ASN A 89 60.26 92.61 34.21
CA ASN A 89 60.77 91.72 35.26
C ASN A 89 60.08 90.34 35.25
N ALA A 90 58.82 90.27 34.82
CA ALA A 90 58.08 89.02 34.61
C ALA A 90 58.47 88.29 33.31
N GLY A 91 59.46 88.80 32.56
CA GLY A 91 60.01 88.17 31.37
C GLY A 91 59.40 88.62 30.04
N TYR A 92 58.53 89.65 30.04
CA TYR A 92 58.01 90.23 28.80
C TYR A 92 59.05 91.14 28.15
N SER A 93 59.11 91.15 26.81
CA SER A 93 59.94 92.12 26.09
C SER A 93 59.37 93.53 26.23
N ALA A 94 60.19 94.56 26.03
CA ALA A 94 59.78 95.95 26.15
C ALA A 94 58.56 96.32 25.28
N GLY A 95 58.45 95.72 24.08
CA GLY A 95 57.29 95.89 23.21
C GLY A 95 56.02 95.22 23.74
N GLU A 96 56.15 94.03 24.34
CA GLU A 96 55.02 93.28 24.92
C GLU A 96 54.52 93.90 26.22
N ALA A 97 55.43 94.35 27.08
CA ALA A 97 55.11 95.09 28.30
C ALA A 97 54.35 96.37 27.97
N LEU A 98 54.78 97.09 26.93
CA LEU A 98 54.09 98.28 26.43
C LEU A 98 52.68 97.96 25.90
N LEU A 99 52.53 96.93 25.06
CA LEU A 99 51.23 96.51 24.52
C LEU A 99 50.24 96.06 25.61
N LYS A 100 50.72 95.51 26.72
CA LYS A 100 49.90 95.13 27.88
C LYS A 100 49.54 96.32 28.77
N THR A 101 50.39 97.34 28.82
CA THR A 101 50.22 98.50 29.71
C THR A 101 49.35 99.59 29.12
N ILE A 102 49.58 99.95 27.84
CA ILE A 102 48.88 101.06 27.16
C ILE A 102 47.34 100.96 27.19
N PRO A 103 46.68 99.80 26.95
CA PRO A 103 45.22 99.75 26.94
C PRO A 103 44.58 100.05 28.31
N ASN A 104 45.34 99.86 29.40
CA ASN A 104 44.86 100.06 30.77
C ASN A 104 45.39 101.36 31.40
N CYS A 105 46.01 102.25 30.62
CA CYS A 105 46.56 103.51 31.11
C CYS A 105 45.72 104.74 30.73
N PHE A 106 46.05 105.89 31.31
CA PHE A 106 45.35 107.16 31.09
C PHE A 106 45.46 107.68 29.64
N PHE A 107 46.35 107.13 28.82
CA PHE A 107 46.60 107.53 27.44
C PHE A 107 46.09 106.50 26.41
N ALA A 108 45.26 105.53 26.81
CA ALA A 108 44.79 104.44 25.96
C ALA A 108 44.21 104.90 24.60
N ASP A 109 43.43 105.99 24.59
CA ASP A 109 42.80 106.51 23.36
C ASP A 109 43.72 107.44 22.56
N CYS A 110 44.81 107.90 23.17
CA CYS A 110 45.79 108.77 22.52
C CYS A 110 47.24 108.34 22.81
N PRO A 111 47.69 107.16 22.32
CA PRO A 111 49.05 106.67 22.59
C PRO A 111 50.15 107.62 22.08
N SER A 112 49.85 108.43 21.05
CA SER A 112 50.74 109.48 20.54
C SER A 112 51.09 110.53 21.60
N LEU A 113 50.13 110.88 22.47
CA LEU A 113 50.36 111.87 23.53
C LEU A 113 51.29 111.35 24.62
N TYR A 114 51.21 110.05 24.93
CA TYR A 114 52.14 109.40 25.87
C TYR A 114 53.60 109.53 25.41
N PHE A 115 53.93 109.16 24.17
CA PHE A 115 55.30 109.26 23.66
C PHE A 115 55.81 110.70 23.62
N LYS A 116 54.93 111.65 23.29
CA LYS A 116 55.23 113.08 23.30
C LYS A 116 55.58 113.59 24.70
N LEU A 117 54.91 113.12 25.75
CA LEU A 117 55.14 113.53 27.15
C LEU A 117 56.41 112.91 27.76
N VAL A 118 56.74 111.67 27.38
CA VAL A 118 57.99 110.98 27.77
C VAL A 118 59.20 111.50 26.97
N ASN A 119 58.98 112.42 26.03
CA ASN A 119 60.00 113.03 25.15
C ASN A 119 60.76 111.99 24.32
N ARG A 120 60.02 111.02 23.77
CA ARG A 120 60.53 110.05 22.79
C ARG A 120 59.98 110.42 21.41
N ASP A 121 60.88 110.71 20.47
CA ASP A 121 60.51 110.92 19.08
C ASP A 121 60.25 109.57 18.41
N VAL A 122 58.98 109.29 18.13
CA VAL A 122 58.51 108.05 17.52
C VAL A 122 57.81 108.39 16.22
N ASN A 123 58.07 107.64 15.14
CA ASN A 123 57.44 107.91 13.85
C ASN A 123 55.95 107.55 13.84
N ASN A 124 55.19 108.14 12.91
CA ASN A 124 53.75 107.89 12.80
C ASN A 124 53.42 106.43 12.47
N ASP A 125 54.28 105.74 11.71
CA ASP A 125 54.07 104.34 11.33
C ASP A 125 54.07 103.40 12.54
N TYR A 126 54.96 103.65 13.52
CA TYR A 126 55.02 102.88 14.75
C TYR A 126 53.79 103.12 15.63
N ILE A 127 53.30 104.36 15.70
CA ILE A 127 52.07 104.69 16.43
C ILE A 127 50.87 103.98 15.79
N GLN A 128 50.81 103.91 14.46
CA GLN A 128 49.74 103.22 13.76
C GLN A 128 49.81 101.70 13.98
N LEU A 129 51.00 101.11 13.90
CA LEU A 129 51.21 99.69 14.19
C LEU A 129 50.79 99.32 15.61
N LEU A 130 51.08 100.18 16.59
CA LEU A 130 50.66 99.99 17.98
C LEU A 130 49.13 99.98 18.10
N LYS A 131 48.43 100.90 17.45
CA LYS A 131 46.96 100.95 17.43
C LYS A 131 46.36 99.68 16.82
N ASP A 132 46.92 99.22 15.71
CA ASP A 132 46.45 98.01 15.03
C ASP A 132 46.67 96.76 15.91
N ALA A 133 47.83 96.65 16.56
CA ALA A 133 48.15 95.56 17.49
C ALA A 133 47.21 95.54 18.72
N LEU A 134 46.86 96.71 19.27
CA LEU A 134 45.89 96.83 20.37
C LEU A 134 44.49 96.35 19.94
N SER A 135 44.05 96.74 18.74
CA SER A 135 42.76 96.29 18.20
C SER A 135 42.69 94.77 17.99
N PHE A 136 43.83 94.15 17.63
CA PHE A 136 43.95 92.72 17.43
C PHE A 136 43.91 91.96 18.76
N ALA A 137 44.59 92.48 19.79
CA ALA A 137 44.59 91.89 21.13
C ALA A 137 43.18 91.87 21.76
N GLU A 138 42.37 92.93 21.57
CA GLU A 138 40.97 92.96 22.03
C GLU A 138 40.09 91.90 21.36
N LYS A 139 40.29 91.65 20.05
CA LYS A 139 39.55 90.62 19.31
C LYS A 139 39.86 89.21 19.82
N ILE A 140 41.10 88.94 20.20
CA ILE A 140 41.52 87.64 20.76
C ILE A 140 40.92 87.40 22.16
N SER A 141 40.89 88.43 23.00
CA SER A 141 40.30 88.38 24.35
C SER A 141 38.81 87.98 24.33
N LYS A 142 38.02 88.59 23.44
CA LYS A 142 36.59 88.29 23.29
C LYS A 142 36.30 86.87 22.77
N ASN A 143 37.20 86.27 21.99
CA ASN A 143 37.03 84.91 21.48
C ASN A 143 37.37 83.82 22.51
N LYS A 144 38.28 84.09 23.47
CA LYS A 144 38.64 83.12 24.53
C LYS A 144 37.50 82.91 25.54
N SER A 145 36.86 83.98 25.99
CA SER A 145 35.76 83.92 26.97
C SER A 145 34.54 83.14 26.45
N ALA A 146 34.17 83.31 25.17
CA ALA A 146 33.07 82.56 24.54
C ALA A 146 33.35 81.05 24.36
N SER A 147 34.62 80.63 24.32
CA SER A 147 35.00 79.22 24.18
C SER A 147 35.00 78.47 25.51
N GLU A 148 35.27 79.14 26.63
CA GLU A 148 35.32 78.54 27.96
C GLU A 148 33.90 78.27 28.51
N GLU A 149 32.94 79.18 28.30
CA GLU A 149 31.53 78.98 28.69
C GLU A 149 30.86 77.82 27.93
N LYS A 150 31.16 77.65 26.64
CA LYS A 150 30.66 76.51 25.83
C LYS A 150 31.21 75.17 26.32
N ASN A 151 32.47 75.10 26.74
CA ASN A 151 33.07 73.86 27.23
C ASN A 151 32.48 73.41 28.56
N ILE A 152 32.16 74.34 29.47
CA ILE A 152 31.51 74.03 30.75
C ILE A 152 30.04 73.57 30.53
N SER A 153 29.30 74.24 29.64
CA SER A 153 27.93 73.82 29.31
C SER A 153 27.89 72.44 28.65
N THR A 154 28.90 72.11 27.83
CA THR A 154 28.98 70.80 27.16
C THR A 154 29.32 69.68 28.14
N SER A 155 30.20 69.93 29.13
CA SER A 155 30.57 68.92 30.13
C SER A 155 29.43 68.56 31.10
N ILE A 156 28.57 69.52 31.45
CA ILE A 156 27.37 69.28 32.27
C ILE A 156 26.38 68.36 31.53
N LEU A 157 26.08 68.69 30.26
CA LEU A 157 25.18 67.87 29.43
C LEU A 157 25.72 66.46 29.21
N LEU A 158 27.04 66.31 29.08
CA LEU A 158 27.68 65.00 28.91
C LEU A 158 27.52 64.12 30.17
N ASN A 159 27.66 64.73 31.36
CA ASN A 159 27.45 64.03 32.62
C ASN A 159 25.98 63.62 32.81
N GLU A 160 25.02 64.49 32.48
CA GLU A 160 23.58 64.15 32.53
C GLU A 160 23.23 63.01 31.56
N ALA A 161 23.78 63.03 30.35
CA ALA A 161 23.61 61.95 29.38
C ALA A 161 24.21 60.63 29.89
N ASN A 162 25.39 60.66 30.52
CA ASN A 162 26.02 59.46 31.09
C ASN A 162 25.20 58.85 32.23
N VAL A 163 24.65 59.67 33.14
CA VAL A 163 23.74 59.18 34.19
C VAL A 163 22.50 58.52 33.58
N LYS A 164 21.94 59.10 32.52
CA LYS A 164 20.80 58.52 31.80
C LYS A 164 21.13 57.17 31.16
N ILE A 165 22.32 57.05 30.58
CA ILE A 165 22.82 55.80 30.00
C ILE A 165 22.95 54.72 31.09
N ASP A 166 23.50 55.06 32.24
CA ASP A 166 23.64 54.14 33.37
C ASP A 166 22.28 53.67 33.91
N GLU A 167 21.30 54.57 34.02
CA GLU A 167 19.92 54.23 34.39
C GLU A 167 19.28 53.24 33.40
N LEU A 168 19.39 53.53 32.09
CA LEU A 168 18.84 52.67 31.04
C LEU A 168 19.53 51.31 31.00
N ASN A 169 20.85 51.27 31.20
CA ASN A 169 21.61 50.02 31.28
C ASN A 169 21.14 49.17 32.48
N ALA A 170 20.93 49.79 33.64
CA ALA A 170 20.39 49.09 34.80
C ALA A 170 18.98 48.53 34.55
N GLU A 171 18.15 49.21 33.77
CA GLU A 171 16.82 48.73 33.39
C GLU A 171 16.88 47.57 32.39
N ILE A 172 17.78 47.66 31.39
CA ILE A 172 18.03 46.58 30.43
C ILE A 172 18.47 45.29 31.15
N GLU A 173 19.36 45.38 32.14
CA GLU A 173 19.79 44.19 32.89
C GLU A 173 18.64 43.56 33.70
N ARG A 174 17.72 44.37 34.25
CA ARG A 174 16.50 43.83 34.90
C ARG A 174 15.60 43.10 33.90
N TYR A 175 15.41 43.65 32.71
CA TYR A 175 14.62 43.00 31.66
C TYR A 175 15.27 41.69 31.18
N LYS A 176 16.60 41.65 31.03
CA LYS A 176 17.32 40.42 30.68
C LYS A 176 17.14 39.32 31.73
N GLU A 177 17.21 39.67 33.02
CA GLU A 177 17.01 38.67 34.08
C GLU A 177 15.56 38.18 34.12
N HIS A 178 14.58 39.08 33.90
CA HIS A 178 13.17 38.68 33.79
C HIS A 178 12.91 37.78 32.57
N GLU A 179 13.51 38.08 31.42
CA GLU A 179 13.43 37.27 30.21
C GLU A 179 14.01 35.87 30.44
N LYS A 180 15.13 35.77 31.16
CA LYS A 180 15.75 34.50 31.53
C LYS A 180 14.83 33.65 32.42
N ILE A 181 14.17 34.26 33.40
CA ILE A 181 13.17 33.58 34.25
C ILE A 181 12.00 33.09 33.40
N LEU A 182 11.45 33.94 32.52
CA LEU A 182 10.34 33.57 31.65
C LEU A 182 10.70 32.43 30.70
N ASN A 183 11.90 32.46 30.13
CA ASN A 183 12.42 31.40 29.26
C ASN A 183 12.58 30.07 30.00
N ASN A 184 12.98 30.08 31.27
CA ASN A 184 13.02 28.86 32.08
C ASN A 184 11.62 28.31 32.34
N ASN A 185 10.65 29.16 32.70
CA ASN A 185 9.26 28.74 32.90
C ASN A 185 8.65 28.15 31.61
N ILE A 186 8.95 28.74 30.45
CA ILE A 186 8.53 28.21 29.15
C ILE A 186 9.12 26.82 28.89
N LYS A 187 10.40 26.59 29.25
CA LYS A 187 11.03 25.27 29.12
C LYS A 187 10.35 24.22 30.01
N GLU A 188 10.06 24.57 31.26
CA GLU A 188 9.35 23.67 32.19
C GLU A 188 7.94 23.34 31.71
N LEU A 189 7.17 24.36 31.27
CA LEU A 189 5.83 24.16 30.72
C LEU A 189 5.84 23.29 29.46
N LYS A 190 6.84 23.46 28.57
CA LYS A 190 7.02 22.61 27.38
C LYS A 190 7.31 21.16 27.77
N LEU A 191 8.14 20.94 28.78
CA LEU A 191 8.43 19.60 29.26
C LEU A 191 7.18 18.94 29.85
N HIS A 192 6.43 19.67 30.68
CA HIS A 192 5.21 19.15 31.30
C HIS A 192 4.12 18.84 30.26
N THR A 193 3.96 19.71 29.26
CA THR A 193 3.04 19.49 28.13
C THR A 193 3.42 18.23 27.36
N LYS A 194 4.71 18.01 27.11
CA LYS A 194 5.20 16.80 26.44
C LYS A 194 4.86 15.54 27.23
N THR A 195 5.14 15.53 28.54
CA THR A 195 4.81 14.39 29.41
C THR A 195 3.30 14.10 29.43
N CYS A 196 2.46 15.14 29.55
CA CYS A 196 1.02 14.97 29.52
C CYS A 196 0.52 14.42 28.18
N ASN A 197 1.11 14.85 27.05
CA ASN A 197 0.77 14.31 25.74
C ASN A 197 1.17 12.84 25.59
N ASP A 198 2.36 12.45 26.06
CA ASP A 198 2.82 11.06 26.04
C ASP A 198 1.88 10.14 26.87
N GLU A 199 1.38 10.64 28.00
CA GLU A 199 0.40 9.93 28.83
C GLU A 199 -0.97 9.78 28.13
N VAL A 200 -1.44 10.84 27.47
CA VAL A 200 -2.69 10.81 26.69
C VAL A 200 -2.59 9.82 25.53
N GLU A 201 -1.48 9.81 24.79
CA GLU A 201 -1.24 8.83 23.72
C GLU A 201 -1.25 7.39 24.25
N ASN A 202 -0.60 7.15 25.40
CA ASN A 202 -0.59 5.84 26.03
C ASN A 202 -2.01 5.40 26.44
N ILE A 203 -2.78 6.27 27.09
CA ILE A 203 -4.17 5.98 27.48
C ILE A 203 -5.03 5.71 26.25
N ASN A 204 -4.93 6.53 25.20
CA ASN A 204 -5.69 6.34 23.96
C ASN A 204 -5.34 5.01 23.29
N SER A 205 -4.07 4.60 23.32
CA SER A 205 -3.65 3.29 22.78
C SER A 205 -4.25 2.12 23.56
N LYS A 206 -4.37 2.24 24.89
CA LYS A 206 -5.01 1.23 25.75
C LYS A 206 -6.52 1.20 25.55
N LEU A 207 -7.15 2.37 25.43
CA LEU A 207 -8.58 2.50 25.16
C LEU A 207 -8.94 1.79 23.85
N LYS A 208 -8.21 2.09 22.77
CA LYS A 208 -8.43 1.48 21.45
C LYS A 208 -8.33 -0.06 21.50
N LYS A 209 -7.32 -0.60 22.20
CA LYS A 209 -7.19 -2.05 22.40
C LYS A 209 -8.35 -2.64 23.19
N ALA A 210 -8.85 -1.94 24.20
CA ALA A 210 -9.99 -2.39 25.00
C ALA A 210 -11.29 -2.37 24.17
N GLU A 211 -11.49 -1.35 23.33
CA GLU A 211 -12.64 -1.25 22.42
C GLU A 211 -12.63 -2.36 21.36
N GLU A 212 -11.47 -2.62 20.73
CA GLU A 212 -11.30 -3.74 19.79
C GLU A 212 -11.62 -5.10 20.44
N ASN A 213 -11.16 -5.31 21.69
CA ASN A 213 -11.47 -6.52 22.44
C ASN A 213 -12.96 -6.65 22.77
N LEU A 214 -13.62 -5.56 23.20
CA LEU A 214 -15.05 -5.56 23.48
C LEU A 214 -15.88 -5.89 22.24
N TYR A 215 -15.53 -5.30 21.10
CA TYR A 215 -16.19 -5.59 19.83
C TYR A 215 -16.05 -7.07 19.44
N ASN A 216 -14.84 -7.63 19.56
CA ASN A 216 -14.60 -9.04 19.27
C ASN A 216 -15.39 -9.97 20.20
N MET A 217 -15.42 -9.69 21.51
CA MET A 217 -16.20 -10.48 22.47
C MET A 217 -17.70 -10.40 22.23
N GLN A 218 -18.22 -9.23 21.81
CA GLN A 218 -19.62 -9.06 21.46
C GLN A 218 -20.00 -9.86 20.20
N SER A 219 -19.16 -9.80 19.17
CA SER A 219 -19.34 -10.58 17.94
C SER A 219 -19.32 -12.09 18.21
N GLU A 220 -18.40 -12.55 19.05
CA GLU A 220 -18.31 -13.95 19.47
C GLU A 220 -19.55 -14.39 20.27
N LEU A 221 -20.03 -13.54 21.19
CA LEU A 221 -21.26 -13.82 21.95
C LEU A 221 -22.49 -13.91 21.04
N GLU A 222 -22.63 -13.02 20.06
CA GLU A 222 -23.70 -13.08 19.06
C GLU A 222 -23.62 -14.36 18.22
N HIS A 223 -22.41 -14.76 17.82
CA HIS A 223 -22.20 -16.01 17.11
C HIS A 223 -22.68 -17.23 17.92
N TYR A 224 -22.27 -17.34 19.19
CA TYR A 224 -22.73 -18.42 20.06
C TYR A 224 -24.23 -18.41 20.32
N LYS A 225 -24.85 -17.22 20.48
CA LYS A 225 -26.30 -17.11 20.63
C LYS A 225 -27.05 -17.69 19.43
N ARG A 226 -26.58 -17.43 18.20
CA ARG A 226 -27.16 -18.03 16.99
C ARG A 226 -27.02 -19.55 16.96
N LEU A 227 -25.87 -20.08 17.37
CA LEU A 227 -25.66 -21.53 17.44
C LEU A 227 -26.55 -22.22 18.50
N CYS A 228 -26.90 -21.51 19.57
CA CYS A 228 -27.78 -22.02 20.63
C CYS A 228 -29.19 -22.35 20.13
N GLU A 229 -29.66 -21.71 19.05
CA GLU A 229 -30.96 -22.01 18.42
C GLU A 229 -31.00 -23.39 17.75
N TYR A 230 -29.83 -23.96 17.46
CA TYR A 230 -29.64 -25.25 16.77
C TYR A 230 -29.13 -26.34 17.72
N VAL A 231 -29.20 -26.09 19.03
CA VAL A 231 -28.84 -27.06 20.05
C VAL A 231 -29.78 -28.25 19.97
N ASP A 232 -29.19 -29.42 20.00
CA ASP A 232 -29.91 -30.68 20.05
C ASP A 232 -30.69 -30.81 21.38
N ASP A 233 -31.89 -31.40 21.35
CA ASP A 233 -32.84 -31.40 22.47
C ASP A 233 -32.20 -31.89 23.78
N GLU A 234 -32.47 -31.18 24.89
CA GLU A 234 -31.97 -31.57 26.22
C GLU A 234 -32.51 -32.94 26.63
N PHE A 235 -31.60 -33.88 26.94
CA PHE A 235 -31.97 -35.15 27.54
C PHE A 235 -32.48 -34.91 28.97
N ARG A 236 -33.81 -34.96 29.15
CA ARG A 236 -34.46 -34.83 30.46
C ARG A 236 -34.67 -36.20 31.08
N GLN A 237 -33.78 -36.57 32.01
CA GLN A 237 -33.87 -37.83 32.76
C GLN A 237 -35.03 -37.85 33.77
N ASP A 238 -35.62 -36.69 34.07
CA ASP A 238 -36.63 -36.50 35.13
C ASP A 238 -38.01 -37.14 34.87
N GLU A 239 -38.34 -37.56 33.63
CA GLU A 239 -39.68 -38.07 33.30
C GLU A 239 -39.98 -39.47 33.90
N PHE A 240 -38.99 -40.18 34.47
CA PHE A 240 -39.15 -41.57 34.92
C PHE A 240 -38.55 -41.88 36.30
N ARG A 241 -38.69 -40.99 37.28
CA ARG A 241 -38.24 -41.23 38.69
C ARG A 241 -38.74 -42.53 39.35
N GLN A 242 -39.73 -43.20 38.77
CA GLN A 242 -40.29 -44.48 39.23
C GLN A 242 -39.51 -45.74 38.77
N PHE A 243 -38.57 -45.59 37.83
CA PHE A 243 -37.71 -46.65 37.30
C PHE A 243 -36.26 -46.38 37.69
N GLN A 244 -35.49 -47.45 37.93
CA GLN A 244 -34.12 -47.35 38.44
C GLN A 244 -33.09 -47.32 37.31
N TYR A 245 -33.39 -47.94 36.18
CA TYR A 245 -32.47 -48.13 35.06
C TYR A 245 -33.13 -47.72 33.74
N VAL A 246 -32.32 -47.24 32.81
CA VAL A 246 -32.73 -46.97 31.42
C VAL A 246 -31.73 -47.68 30.51
N SER A 247 -32.24 -48.53 29.62
CA SER A 247 -31.39 -49.37 28.78
C SER A 247 -31.87 -49.39 27.33
N ILE A 248 -30.90 -49.46 26.42
CA ILE A 248 -31.12 -49.78 25.01
C ILE A 248 -31.22 -51.30 24.90
N GLY A 249 -32.29 -51.79 24.29
CA GLY A 249 -32.54 -53.21 24.11
C GLY A 249 -32.84 -53.58 22.66
N GLN A 250 -32.67 -54.86 22.35
CA GLN A 250 -33.05 -55.47 21.07
C GLN A 250 -34.12 -56.53 21.30
N ILE A 251 -35.16 -56.52 20.47
CA ILE A 251 -36.24 -57.51 20.53
C ILE A 251 -35.78 -58.86 19.98
N SER A 252 -36.13 -59.93 20.69
CA SER A 252 -36.02 -61.32 20.21
C SER A 252 -37.21 -62.16 20.68
N HIS A 253 -37.67 -63.10 19.86
CA HIS A 253 -38.61 -64.13 20.27
C HIS A 253 -37.89 -65.39 20.73
N ASP A 254 -38.41 -66.05 21.75
CA ASP A 254 -38.01 -67.41 22.09
C ASP A 254 -38.80 -68.47 21.30
N TYR A 255 -38.45 -69.75 21.50
CA TYR A 255 -39.10 -70.90 20.85
C TYR A 255 -40.61 -71.01 21.13
N ASN A 256 -41.10 -70.37 22.20
CA ASN A 256 -42.51 -70.37 22.58
C ASN A 256 -43.25 -69.12 22.06
N GLY A 257 -42.58 -68.24 21.30
CA GLY A 257 -43.13 -66.99 20.81
C GLY A 257 -43.21 -65.89 21.87
N GLN A 258 -42.59 -66.06 23.04
CA GLN A 258 -42.51 -65.00 24.05
C GLN A 258 -41.47 -63.96 23.61
N ILE A 259 -41.87 -62.69 23.67
CA ILE A 259 -41.03 -61.55 23.33
C ILE A 259 -40.12 -61.20 24.51
N TRP A 260 -38.83 -61.08 24.23
CA TRP A 260 -37.78 -60.66 25.16
C TRP A 260 -37.11 -59.39 24.67
N ILE A 261 -36.72 -58.53 25.61
CA ILE A 261 -35.86 -57.37 25.37
C ILE A 261 -34.45 -57.76 25.81
N ASN A 262 -33.54 -58.01 24.87
CA ASN A 262 -32.13 -58.27 25.14
C ASN A 262 -31.42 -56.94 25.38
N ARG A 263 -30.85 -56.75 26.56
CA ARG A 263 -30.17 -55.52 26.96
C ARG A 263 -28.82 -55.39 26.22
N LEU A 264 -28.64 -54.28 25.50
CA LEU A 264 -27.41 -53.99 24.74
C LEU A 264 -26.52 -52.96 25.43
N ALA A 265 -27.13 -51.94 26.01
CA ALA A 265 -26.43 -50.81 26.63
C ALA A 265 -27.31 -50.14 27.67
N ASP A 266 -26.69 -49.42 28.58
CA ASP A 266 -27.33 -48.59 29.61
C ASP A 266 -27.10 -47.12 29.36
N ILE A 267 -28.05 -46.30 29.81
CA ILE A 267 -27.97 -44.84 29.74
C ILE A 267 -27.85 -44.31 31.16
N SER A 268 -26.68 -43.75 31.48
CA SER A 268 -26.37 -43.12 32.78
C SER A 268 -25.73 -41.76 32.54
N ASP A 269 -26.20 -40.73 33.24
CA ASP A 269 -25.73 -39.34 33.12
C ASP A 269 -25.69 -38.80 31.67
N GLY A 270 -26.62 -39.27 30.83
CA GLY A 270 -26.68 -38.88 29.41
C GLY A 270 -25.64 -39.56 28.51
N GLU A 271 -24.91 -40.56 29.00
CA GLU A 271 -23.99 -41.39 28.21
C GLU A 271 -24.46 -42.84 28.07
N ILE A 272 -24.21 -43.41 26.89
CA ILE A 272 -24.50 -44.79 26.53
C ILE A 272 -23.28 -45.65 26.85
N GLN A 273 -23.47 -46.66 27.70
CA GLN A 273 -22.45 -47.60 28.16
C GLN A 273 -22.84 -49.01 27.74
N LEU A 274 -21.91 -49.79 27.17
CA LEU A 274 -22.20 -51.18 26.81
C LEU A 274 -22.57 -51.97 28.05
N PHE A 275 -23.65 -52.73 27.95
CA PHE A 275 -23.99 -53.69 28.97
C PHE A 275 -23.23 -54.99 28.70
N ILE A 276 -22.46 -55.44 29.68
CA ILE A 276 -21.74 -56.71 29.65
C ILE A 276 -22.16 -57.46 30.90
N PRO A 277 -22.86 -58.61 30.79
CA PRO A 277 -23.21 -59.42 31.94
C PRO A 277 -21.95 -59.88 32.69
N ASP A 278 -21.95 -59.77 34.01
CA ASP A 278 -20.95 -60.43 34.85
C ASP A 278 -21.34 -61.90 35.01
N ASP A 279 -20.60 -62.78 34.34
CA ASP A 279 -20.80 -64.23 34.39
C ASP A 279 -20.59 -64.82 35.81
N ASN A 280 -19.96 -64.07 36.73
CA ASN A 280 -19.72 -64.51 38.11
C ASN A 280 -20.88 -64.14 39.05
N ALA A 281 -21.86 -63.36 38.59
CA ALA A 281 -23.02 -62.94 39.37
C ALA A 281 -24.33 -63.51 38.81
N PRO A 282 -25.35 -63.77 39.64
CA PRO A 282 -26.66 -64.19 39.14
C PRO A 282 -27.26 -63.13 38.19
N HIS A 283 -27.95 -63.57 37.12
CA HIS A 283 -28.65 -62.68 36.18
C HIS A 283 -29.98 -62.12 36.72
N TYR A 284 -29.93 -61.58 37.94
CA TYR A 284 -31.03 -60.89 38.59
C TYR A 284 -30.63 -59.44 38.86
N PHE A 285 -31.63 -58.58 39.05
CA PHE A 285 -31.47 -57.16 39.33
C PHE A 285 -30.62 -56.47 38.24
N GLU A 286 -29.52 -55.81 38.61
CA GLU A 286 -28.68 -55.03 37.71
C GLU A 286 -27.89 -55.86 36.70
N ASN A 287 -27.63 -57.15 36.97
CA ASN A 287 -26.86 -58.04 36.08
C ASN A 287 -27.75 -58.80 35.07
N ARG A 288 -29.02 -58.39 34.96
CA ARG A 288 -29.98 -59.05 34.08
C ARG A 288 -29.74 -58.65 32.62
N ASP A 289 -29.61 -59.66 31.77
CA ASP A 289 -29.38 -59.58 30.33
C ASP A 289 -30.69 -59.49 29.50
N ARG A 290 -31.79 -60.03 30.03
CA ARG A 290 -33.10 -60.08 29.34
C ARG A 290 -34.23 -59.52 30.17
N LEU A 291 -34.95 -58.54 29.65
CA LEU A 291 -36.10 -57.92 30.29
C LEU A 291 -37.41 -58.43 29.67
N TYR A 292 -38.48 -58.47 30.47
CA TYR A 292 -39.81 -58.80 29.96
C TYR A 292 -40.33 -57.68 29.07
N TRP A 293 -40.87 -58.03 27.91
CA TRP A 293 -41.54 -57.08 27.03
C TRP A 293 -42.96 -56.79 27.53
N LYS A 294 -43.30 -55.51 27.67
CA LYS A 294 -44.65 -55.03 28.05
C LYS A 294 -45.31 -54.23 26.93
N ASN A 295 -44.55 -53.32 26.33
CA ASN A 295 -44.97 -52.44 25.24
C ASN A 295 -43.76 -51.98 24.42
N GLY A 296 -44.04 -51.37 23.26
CA GLY A 296 -43.01 -50.86 22.34
C GLY A 296 -42.90 -51.70 21.07
N PRO A 297 -41.78 -51.58 20.34
CA PRO A 297 -41.48 -52.41 19.17
C PRO A 297 -41.53 -53.90 19.52
N ALA A 298 -41.92 -54.75 18.56
CA ALA A 298 -42.22 -56.16 18.79
C ALA A 298 -41.64 -57.07 17.70
N THR A 299 -40.96 -56.53 16.69
CA THR A 299 -40.36 -57.30 15.61
C THR A 299 -38.93 -57.70 15.98
N ASP A 300 -38.54 -58.93 15.65
CA ASP A 300 -37.17 -59.41 15.89
C ASP A 300 -36.13 -58.47 15.30
N GLY A 301 -35.13 -58.14 16.12
CA GLY A 301 -34.02 -57.27 15.75
C GLY A 301 -34.27 -55.78 15.95
N GLU A 302 -35.50 -55.33 16.21
CA GLU A 302 -35.80 -53.92 16.50
C GLU A 302 -35.08 -53.45 17.77
N ILE A 303 -34.48 -52.26 17.72
CA ILE A 303 -33.73 -51.66 18.82
C ILE A 303 -34.48 -50.43 19.33
N ALA A 304 -34.66 -50.33 20.65
CA ALA A 304 -35.36 -49.22 21.30
C ALA A 304 -34.85 -49.01 22.73
N ILE A 305 -35.40 -48.00 23.41
CA ILE A 305 -35.05 -47.64 24.79
C ILE A 305 -36.19 -48.03 25.73
N TRP A 306 -35.86 -48.71 26.82
CA TRP A 306 -36.81 -49.04 27.89
C TRP A 306 -36.31 -48.53 29.24
N SER A 307 -37.23 -47.97 30.02
CA SER A 307 -37.02 -47.72 31.44
C SER A 307 -37.48 -48.93 32.23
N TRP A 308 -36.72 -49.38 33.20
CA TRP A 308 -37.06 -50.58 33.97
C TRP A 308 -36.55 -50.52 35.41
N ARG A 309 -37.10 -51.40 36.24
CA ARG A 309 -36.69 -51.60 37.63
C ARG A 309 -36.81 -53.06 38.01
N ALA A 310 -36.03 -53.45 39.00
CA ALA A 310 -36.04 -54.78 39.59
C ALA A 310 -36.48 -54.69 41.05
N ASP A 311 -37.67 -55.18 41.35
CA ASP A 311 -38.19 -55.27 42.71
C ASP A 311 -37.90 -56.69 43.26
N PRO A 312 -37.45 -56.89 44.51
CA PRO A 312 -37.29 -58.23 45.08
C PRO A 312 -38.64 -58.98 45.12
N ARG A 313 -38.64 -60.30 44.88
CA ARG A 313 -39.88 -61.09 44.97
C ARG A 313 -40.28 -61.31 46.44
N ASP A 314 -41.58 -61.24 46.70
CA ASP A 314 -42.16 -61.50 48.03
C ASP A 314 -41.82 -62.88 48.60
N VAL A 315 -41.58 -63.88 47.74
CA VAL A 315 -41.30 -65.27 48.13
C VAL A 315 -39.80 -65.56 48.28
N ASP A 316 -38.97 -64.93 47.46
CA ASP A 316 -37.51 -65.13 47.43
C ASP A 316 -36.83 -63.80 47.07
N PRO A 317 -36.37 -63.02 48.08
CA PRO A 317 -35.74 -61.73 47.85
C PRO A 317 -34.43 -61.79 47.06
N SER A 318 -33.84 -62.98 46.86
CA SER A 318 -32.65 -63.15 45.99
C SER A 318 -32.99 -63.12 44.49
N LYS A 319 -34.30 -63.13 44.16
CA LYS A 319 -34.80 -63.07 42.79
C LYS A 319 -35.59 -61.79 42.57
N ASP A 320 -35.57 -61.32 41.33
CA ASP A 320 -36.24 -60.10 40.91
C ASP A 320 -37.62 -60.34 40.29
N TYR A 321 -38.44 -59.30 40.36
CA TYR A 321 -39.60 -59.05 39.53
C TYR A 321 -39.33 -57.78 38.72
N ILE A 322 -39.27 -57.92 37.40
CA ILE A 322 -38.95 -56.83 36.49
C ILE A 322 -40.23 -56.14 36.03
N LYS A 323 -40.23 -54.81 36.11
CA LYS A 323 -41.17 -53.96 35.37
C LYS A 323 -40.38 -53.14 34.35
N SER A 324 -40.82 -53.18 33.11
CA SER A 324 -40.26 -52.43 31.99
C SER A 324 -41.35 -51.55 31.35
N GLU A 325 -40.94 -50.41 30.80
CA GLU A 325 -41.80 -49.46 30.12
C GLU A 325 -41.03 -48.85 28.94
N TYR A 326 -41.65 -48.86 27.76
CA TYR A 326 -41.05 -48.31 26.54
C TYR A 326 -40.92 -46.78 26.62
N ASN A 327 -39.72 -46.27 26.36
CA ASN A 327 -39.44 -44.84 26.31
C ASN A 327 -39.59 -44.33 24.88
N ARG A 328 -40.71 -43.65 24.62
CA ARG A 328 -41.07 -43.10 23.29
C ARG A 328 -40.34 -41.81 22.95
N ASN A 329 -40.08 -40.99 23.97
CA ASN A 329 -39.62 -39.61 23.82
C ASN A 329 -38.09 -39.52 23.75
N THR A 330 -37.39 -40.49 24.34
CA THR A 330 -35.93 -40.54 24.28
C THR A 330 -35.46 -41.23 23.01
N LYS A 331 -34.55 -40.56 22.28
CA LYS A 331 -33.93 -41.07 21.06
C LYS A 331 -32.41 -41.01 21.19
N PHE A 332 -31.72 -42.04 20.71
CA PHE A 332 -30.26 -42.00 20.55
C PHE A 332 -29.92 -41.49 19.14
N THR A 333 -28.73 -40.92 18.96
CA THR A 333 -28.30 -40.44 17.64
C THR A 333 -27.63 -41.58 16.86
N GLU A 334 -28.22 -42.00 15.75
CA GLU A 334 -27.59 -42.96 14.85
C GLU A 334 -26.55 -42.27 13.97
N VAL A 335 -25.34 -42.84 13.84
CA VAL A 335 -24.24 -42.25 13.08
C VAL A 335 -24.05 -43.01 11.77
N ILE A 336 -24.24 -42.32 10.64
CA ILE A 336 -24.24 -42.91 9.31
C ILE A 336 -23.14 -42.29 8.48
N GLU A 337 -22.18 -43.14 8.11
CA GLU A 337 -21.05 -42.74 7.30
C GLU A 337 -21.35 -42.94 5.81
N PHE A 338 -21.15 -41.90 5.00
CA PHE A 338 -21.23 -41.96 3.54
C PHE A 338 -19.82 -42.00 2.94
N PRO A 339 -19.30 -43.18 2.54
CA PRO A 339 -17.93 -43.30 2.02
C PRO A 339 -17.70 -42.52 0.73
N GLN A 340 -18.78 -42.26 -0.03
CA GLN A 340 -18.74 -41.51 -1.28
C GLN A 340 -18.61 -39.99 -1.08
N CYS A 341 -18.95 -39.48 0.11
CA CYS A 341 -18.87 -38.06 0.42
C CYS A 341 -17.50 -37.73 1.02
N LYS A 342 -16.91 -36.59 0.63
CA LYS A 342 -15.59 -36.15 1.14
C LYS A 342 -15.66 -34.87 1.97
N ASN A 343 -16.79 -34.18 1.93
CA ASN A 343 -17.04 -32.92 2.62
C ASN A 343 -18.56 -32.76 2.90
N LEU A 344 -18.91 -31.75 3.70
CA LEU A 344 -20.30 -31.41 4.05
C LEU A 344 -21.18 -31.08 2.83
N THR A 345 -20.60 -30.51 1.77
CA THR A 345 -21.32 -30.18 0.52
C THR A 345 -21.80 -31.45 -0.19
N ASP A 346 -20.98 -32.50 -0.20
CA ASP A 346 -21.34 -33.79 -0.77
C ASP A 346 -22.48 -34.44 0.03
N ILE A 347 -22.40 -34.37 1.37
CA ILE A 347 -23.47 -34.84 2.26
C ILE A 347 -24.77 -34.09 1.95
N ALA A 348 -24.74 -32.76 1.93
CA ALA A 348 -25.91 -31.92 1.65
C ALA A 348 -26.54 -32.24 0.29
N LYS A 349 -25.74 -32.37 -0.76
CA LYS A 349 -26.22 -32.78 -2.10
C LYS A 349 -26.82 -34.18 -2.11
N TYR A 350 -26.24 -35.10 -1.34
CA TYR A 350 -26.70 -36.48 -1.29
C TYR A 350 -28.04 -36.60 -0.54
N ILE A 351 -28.15 -35.99 0.64
CA ILE A 351 -29.35 -36.10 1.48
C ILE A 351 -30.54 -35.29 0.95
N THR A 352 -30.31 -34.26 0.13
CA THR A 352 -31.39 -33.48 -0.51
C THR A 352 -32.06 -34.23 -1.66
N GLN A 353 -31.46 -35.31 -2.15
CA GLN A 353 -32.03 -36.22 -3.15
C GLN A 353 -32.65 -37.45 -2.47
N TRP A 354 -33.50 -38.18 -3.20
CA TRP A 354 -34.02 -39.46 -2.70
C TRP A 354 -32.91 -40.52 -2.72
N PHE A 355 -32.59 -41.07 -1.56
CA PHE A 355 -31.62 -42.17 -1.42
C PHE A 355 -32.23 -43.33 -0.62
N GLU A 356 -31.73 -44.54 -0.85
CA GLU A 356 -32.23 -45.74 -0.19
C GLU A 356 -31.40 -46.04 1.05
N LYS A 357 -32.04 -45.92 2.22
CA LYS A 357 -31.42 -46.26 3.50
C LYS A 357 -32.49 -46.42 4.56
N THR A 358 -32.32 -47.42 5.42
CA THR A 358 -33.15 -47.60 6.60
C THR A 358 -32.37 -47.15 7.83
N PHE A 359 -33.09 -46.49 8.74
CA PHE A 359 -32.55 -46.00 10.00
C PHE A 359 -33.43 -46.56 11.13
N ILE A 360 -32.81 -46.81 12.26
CA ILE A 360 -33.51 -47.29 13.46
C ILE A 360 -33.96 -46.08 14.29
N SER A 361 -33.13 -45.04 14.33
CA SER A 361 -33.47 -43.77 14.96
C SER A 361 -33.97 -42.75 13.94
N ASP A 362 -34.91 -41.91 14.37
CA ASP A 362 -35.35 -40.69 13.67
C ASP A 362 -34.36 -39.53 13.85
N LYS A 363 -33.40 -39.66 14.78
CA LYS A 363 -32.29 -38.74 15.01
C LYS A 363 -31.01 -39.30 14.41
N VAL A 364 -30.56 -38.69 13.32
CA VAL A 364 -29.49 -39.25 12.47
C VAL A 364 -28.40 -38.22 12.22
N LEU A 365 -27.15 -38.61 12.44
CA LEU A 365 -25.97 -37.82 12.11
C LEU A 365 -25.29 -38.40 10.87
N PHE A 366 -25.40 -37.69 9.75
CA PHE A 366 -24.75 -38.08 8.50
C PHE A 366 -23.31 -37.57 8.48
N VAL A 367 -22.34 -38.46 8.26
CA VAL A 367 -20.92 -38.18 8.43
C VAL A 367 -20.13 -38.55 7.17
N CYS A 368 -19.12 -37.74 6.85
CA CYS A 368 -18.09 -38.07 5.87
C CYS A 368 -16.70 -37.99 6.51
N THR A 369 -15.76 -38.77 5.99
CA THR A 369 -14.36 -38.67 6.39
C THR A 369 -13.65 -37.73 5.42
N THR A 370 -13.13 -36.61 5.94
CA THR A 370 -12.39 -35.62 5.15
C THR A 370 -10.99 -36.13 4.79
N SER A 371 -10.31 -35.44 3.86
CA SER A 371 -8.93 -35.77 3.46
C SER A 371 -7.92 -35.71 4.62
N SER A 372 -8.23 -34.97 5.69
CA SER A 372 -7.43 -34.89 6.91
C SER A 372 -7.72 -36.02 7.91
N GLY A 373 -8.65 -36.94 7.59
CA GLY A 373 -9.06 -38.04 8.47
C GLY A 373 -10.03 -37.63 9.58
N ILE A 374 -10.50 -36.38 9.57
CA ILE A 374 -11.51 -35.87 10.50
C ILE A 374 -12.90 -36.28 9.99
N LYS A 375 -13.79 -36.70 10.89
CA LYS A 375 -15.17 -37.03 10.55
C LYS A 375 -16.07 -35.85 10.86
N GLU A 376 -16.60 -35.24 9.81
CA GLU A 376 -17.54 -34.12 9.88
C GLU A 376 -18.93 -34.59 9.50
N GLY A 377 -19.97 -34.05 10.14
CA GLY A 377 -21.34 -34.47 9.87
C GLY A 377 -22.43 -33.47 10.18
N LEU A 378 -23.58 -33.71 9.56
CA LEU A 378 -24.80 -32.90 9.67
C LEU A 378 -25.86 -33.68 10.46
N LEU A 379 -26.35 -33.08 11.54
CA LEU A 379 -27.39 -33.69 12.38
C LEU A 379 -28.77 -33.42 11.78
N CYS A 380 -29.54 -34.47 11.54
CA CYS A 380 -30.97 -34.41 11.22
C CYS A 380 -31.77 -34.83 12.44
N SER A 381 -32.60 -33.92 12.94
CA SER A 381 -33.52 -34.17 14.05
C SER A 381 -34.84 -34.78 13.56
N PRO A 382 -35.66 -35.35 14.46
CA PRO A 382 -36.95 -35.90 14.09
C PRO A 382 -37.81 -34.87 13.33
N GLY A 383 -38.37 -35.27 12.19
CA GLY A 383 -39.15 -34.40 11.31
C GLY A 383 -38.35 -33.67 10.23
N ASN A 384 -37.01 -33.74 10.22
CA ASN A 384 -36.20 -33.18 9.13
C ASN A 384 -36.15 -34.07 7.88
N LEU A 385 -36.59 -35.33 7.96
CA LEU A 385 -36.50 -36.31 6.89
C LEU A 385 -37.89 -36.73 6.40
N GLU A 386 -38.07 -36.74 5.08
CA GLU A 386 -39.24 -37.30 4.39
C GLU A 386 -38.96 -38.74 3.97
N CYS A 387 -39.85 -39.66 4.35
CA CYS A 387 -39.72 -41.09 4.04
C CYS A 387 -40.83 -41.54 3.08
N SER A 388 -40.46 -42.26 2.02
CA SER A 388 -41.38 -42.93 1.08
C SER A 388 -40.94 -44.37 0.86
N GLY A 389 -41.44 -45.28 1.70
CA GLY A 389 -40.96 -46.67 1.74
C GLY A 389 -39.54 -46.74 2.29
N THR A 390 -38.61 -47.33 1.53
CA THR A 390 -37.17 -47.42 1.87
C THR A 390 -36.36 -46.21 1.41
N LYS A 391 -36.99 -45.28 0.68
CA LYS A 391 -36.36 -44.05 0.20
C LYS A 391 -36.55 -42.95 1.22
N VAL A 392 -35.48 -42.23 1.49
CA VAL A 392 -35.45 -41.07 2.38
C VAL A 392 -34.82 -39.89 1.66
N ARG A 393 -35.28 -38.69 1.98
CA ARG A 393 -34.63 -37.43 1.63
C ARG A 393 -34.81 -36.42 2.75
N LEU A 394 -34.04 -35.34 2.69
CA LEU A 394 -34.25 -34.17 3.54
C LEU A 394 -35.54 -33.46 3.15
N ASP A 395 -36.34 -33.12 4.16
CA ASP A 395 -37.58 -32.37 3.99
C ASP A 395 -37.34 -31.05 3.26
N LYS A 396 -38.30 -30.67 2.42
CA LYS A 396 -38.21 -29.46 1.59
C LYS A 396 -38.11 -28.16 2.39
N SER A 397 -38.66 -28.13 3.60
CA SER A 397 -38.64 -26.98 4.50
C SER A 397 -37.31 -26.80 5.26
N VAL A 398 -36.40 -27.76 5.18
CA VAL A 398 -35.12 -27.72 5.93
C VAL A 398 -34.02 -27.09 5.07
N PHE A 399 -33.56 -25.91 5.47
CA PHE A 399 -32.54 -25.12 4.75
C PHE A 399 -31.16 -25.14 5.41
N MET A 400 -31.12 -25.45 6.70
CA MET A 400 -29.93 -25.41 7.53
C MET A 400 -29.92 -26.61 8.47
N LEU A 401 -28.73 -27.18 8.67
CA LEU A 401 -28.51 -28.30 9.60
C LEU A 401 -27.33 -28.01 10.54
N PRO A 402 -27.42 -28.41 11.81
CA PRO A 402 -26.31 -28.30 12.75
C PRO A 402 -25.11 -29.16 12.32
N HIS A 403 -23.90 -28.59 12.37
CA HIS A 403 -22.65 -29.27 12.02
C HIS A 403 -21.85 -29.67 13.27
N TYR A 404 -21.39 -30.93 13.27
CA TYR A 404 -20.57 -31.52 14.32
C TYR A 404 -19.37 -32.30 13.76
N THR A 405 -18.27 -32.27 14.51
CA THR A 405 -17.14 -33.18 14.32
C THR A 405 -17.26 -34.37 15.27
N VAL A 406 -17.08 -35.59 14.76
CA VAL A 406 -17.22 -36.84 15.53
C VAL A 406 -15.89 -37.58 15.59
N ARG A 407 -15.46 -38.02 16.78
CA ARG A 407 -14.31 -38.94 16.89
C ARG A 407 -14.77 -40.39 16.95
N PHE A 408 -13.87 -41.32 16.64
CA PHE A 408 -14.15 -42.75 16.78
C PHE A 408 -14.60 -43.12 18.21
N THR A 409 -13.97 -42.52 19.22
CA THR A 409 -14.29 -42.70 20.65
C THR A 409 -15.70 -42.25 21.03
N ASP A 410 -16.26 -41.33 20.26
CA ASP A 410 -17.57 -40.72 20.50
C ASP A 410 -18.69 -41.58 19.93
N THR A 411 -18.35 -42.71 19.28
CA THR A 411 -19.31 -43.66 18.72
C THR A 411 -19.17 -45.04 19.34
N ILE A 412 -20.27 -45.78 19.34
CA ILE A 412 -20.37 -47.14 19.87
C ILE A 412 -21.18 -48.01 18.90
N LYS A 413 -20.83 -49.29 18.81
CA LYS A 413 -21.54 -50.23 17.93
C LYS A 413 -22.51 -51.08 18.75
N LEU A 414 -23.80 -51.01 18.44
CA LEU A 414 -24.87 -51.75 19.10
C LEU A 414 -25.59 -52.62 18.06
N ALA A 415 -25.55 -53.94 18.21
CA ALA A 415 -26.25 -54.90 17.33
C ALA A 415 -26.16 -54.59 15.80
N GLY A 416 -24.99 -54.12 15.35
CA GLY A 416 -24.73 -53.82 13.93
C GLY A 416 -24.82 -52.33 13.54
N ILE A 417 -25.52 -51.49 14.31
CA ILE A 417 -25.61 -50.04 14.08
C ILE A 417 -24.52 -49.26 14.84
N ARG A 418 -24.16 -48.08 14.36
CA ARG A 418 -23.29 -47.14 15.09
C ARG A 418 -24.14 -46.03 15.70
N VAL A 419 -23.90 -45.76 16.97
CA VAL A 419 -24.64 -44.78 17.77
C VAL A 419 -23.65 -43.81 18.39
N PHE A 420 -24.03 -42.54 18.52
CA PHE A 420 -23.25 -41.54 19.24
C PHE A 420 -23.34 -41.82 20.75
N ARG A 421 -22.20 -41.82 21.45
CA ARG A 421 -22.09 -42.24 22.85
C ARG A 421 -22.91 -41.35 23.79
N LYS A 422 -23.07 -40.06 23.49
CA LYS A 422 -23.87 -39.14 24.30
C LYS A 422 -25.28 -39.03 23.75
N MET A 423 -26.25 -38.84 24.64
CA MET A 423 -27.65 -38.65 24.26
C MET A 423 -27.90 -37.30 23.56
N ASN A 424 -27.02 -36.32 23.78
CA ASN A 424 -27.06 -34.99 23.19
C ASN A 424 -25.64 -34.58 22.69
N LEU A 425 -25.58 -33.93 21.53
CA LEU A 425 -24.33 -33.48 20.90
C LEU A 425 -23.85 -32.09 21.38
N GLY A 426 -24.71 -31.31 22.05
CA GLY A 426 -24.43 -30.00 22.62
C GLY A 426 -24.68 -28.85 21.63
N ILE A 427 -23.95 -27.75 21.82
CA ILE A 427 -23.96 -26.62 20.87
C ILE A 427 -23.19 -27.05 19.61
N PRO A 428 -23.77 -26.87 18.41
CA PRO A 428 -23.08 -27.20 17.16
C PRO A 428 -21.84 -26.33 16.94
N GLN A 429 -20.88 -26.84 16.19
CA GLN A 429 -19.67 -26.07 15.85
C GLN A 429 -19.97 -24.95 14.85
N SER A 430 -20.91 -25.20 13.95
CA SER A 430 -21.47 -24.23 13.03
C SER A 430 -22.83 -24.72 12.53
N VAL A 431 -23.52 -23.89 11.75
CA VAL A 431 -24.74 -24.30 11.03
C VAL A 431 -24.40 -24.35 9.55
N TYR A 432 -24.75 -25.45 8.89
CA TYR A 432 -24.44 -25.66 7.48
C TYR A 432 -25.69 -25.47 6.63
N ARG A 433 -25.56 -24.65 5.59
CA ARG A 433 -26.62 -24.37 4.63
C ARG A 433 -26.72 -25.50 3.61
N VAL A 434 -27.81 -26.25 3.67
CA VAL A 434 -28.06 -27.40 2.78
C VAL A 434 -28.81 -27.03 1.50
N ARG A 435 -29.46 -25.85 1.45
CA ARG A 435 -30.21 -25.35 0.30
C ARG A 435 -29.95 -23.86 0.05
N THR A 436 -29.95 -23.44 -1.21
CA THR A 436 -29.71 -22.04 -1.58
C THR A 436 -30.92 -21.14 -1.22
N PRO A 437 -30.74 -19.82 -1.06
CA PRO A 437 -31.87 -18.93 -0.78
C PRO A 437 -32.85 -18.90 -1.95
N PHE A 438 -32.34 -19.01 -3.18
CA PHE A 438 -33.14 -19.06 -4.40
C PHE A 438 -34.04 -20.30 -4.46
N ASP A 439 -33.54 -21.47 -4.03
CA ASP A 439 -34.36 -22.69 -3.95
C ASP A 439 -35.49 -22.56 -2.91
N ALA A 440 -35.22 -21.85 -1.82
CA ALA A 440 -36.20 -21.57 -0.76
C ALA A 440 -37.30 -20.63 -1.24
N ILE A 441 -36.91 -19.53 -1.88
CA ILE A 441 -37.84 -18.57 -2.49
C ILE A 441 -38.69 -19.29 -3.55
N LYS A 442 -38.07 -20.13 -4.38
CA LYS A 442 -38.76 -20.94 -5.39
C LYS A 442 -39.81 -21.86 -4.77
N GLU A 443 -39.47 -22.65 -3.75
CA GLU A 443 -40.43 -23.57 -3.10
C GLU A 443 -41.51 -22.81 -2.30
N MET A 444 -41.18 -21.67 -1.66
CA MET A 444 -42.13 -20.80 -0.97
C MET A 444 -43.12 -20.15 -1.96
N LEU A 445 -42.68 -19.79 -3.17
CA LEU A 445 -43.54 -19.30 -4.25
C LEU A 445 -44.40 -20.42 -4.85
N LEU A 446 -43.82 -21.61 -5.06
CA LEU A 446 -44.53 -22.78 -5.62
C LEU A 446 -45.61 -23.32 -4.67
N SER A 447 -45.36 -23.33 -3.36
CA SER A 447 -46.36 -23.73 -2.35
C SER A 447 -47.55 -22.77 -2.28
N ARG A 448 -47.34 -21.47 -2.54
CA ARG A 448 -48.39 -20.46 -2.65
C ARG A 448 -49.13 -20.52 -3.99
N ALA A 449 -48.52 -21.06 -5.03
CA ALA A 449 -49.12 -21.29 -6.35
C ALA A 449 -49.75 -22.69 -6.46
N SER A 450 -50.76 -23.00 -5.62
CA SER A 450 -51.34 -24.35 -5.63
C SER A 450 -52.06 -24.67 -6.95
N ILE A 451 -51.86 -25.91 -7.43
CA ILE A 451 -52.43 -26.50 -8.67
C ILE A 451 -53.96 -26.39 -8.75
N THR A 452 -54.64 -26.25 -7.62
CA THR A 452 -56.09 -26.05 -7.53
C THR A 452 -56.54 -24.74 -8.19
N HIS A 453 -55.72 -23.67 -8.10
CA HIS A 453 -56.00 -22.38 -8.75
C HIS A 453 -55.59 -22.36 -10.23
N LEU A 454 -54.62 -23.20 -10.61
CA LEU A 454 -54.16 -23.38 -11.99
C LEU A 454 -55.15 -24.17 -12.85
N ARG A 455 -55.94 -25.08 -12.24
CA ARG A 455 -56.91 -25.93 -12.95
C ARG A 455 -58.21 -25.24 -13.34
N GLU A 456 -58.61 -24.19 -12.63
CA GLU A 456 -59.88 -23.50 -12.86
C GLU A 456 -59.88 -22.59 -14.10
N ASN A 457 -58.72 -22.27 -14.69
CA ASN A 457 -58.64 -21.15 -15.63
C ASN A 457 -58.00 -21.41 -17.01
N GLY A 458 -57.70 -22.66 -17.41
CA GLY A 458 -57.41 -23.07 -18.80
C GLY A 458 -56.49 -22.14 -19.65
N TRP A 459 -55.19 -22.43 -19.65
CA TRP A 459 -54.16 -21.41 -19.91
C TRP A 459 -53.59 -21.37 -21.37
N SER A 460 -53.46 -20.16 -21.97
CA SER A 460 -52.80 -19.79 -23.26
C SER A 460 -51.92 -18.49 -23.20
N LYS A 461 -51.06 -18.24 -24.22
CA LYS A 461 -50.05 -17.15 -24.43
C LYS A 461 -50.21 -15.73 -23.80
N LYS A 462 -51.38 -15.30 -23.31
CA LYS A 462 -51.56 -14.05 -22.52
C LYS A 462 -51.08 -14.16 -21.06
N GLU A 463 -50.51 -15.30 -20.68
CA GLU A 463 -50.31 -15.67 -19.28
C GLU A 463 -48.90 -15.56 -18.73
N ALA A 464 -47.87 -15.51 -19.57
CA ALA A 464 -46.55 -15.09 -19.09
C ALA A 464 -46.61 -13.68 -18.47
N GLN A 465 -47.42 -12.79 -19.08
CA GLN A 465 -47.68 -11.44 -18.55
C GLN A 465 -48.57 -11.44 -17.29
N ARG A 466 -49.46 -12.43 -17.13
CA ARG A 466 -50.29 -12.57 -15.91
C ARG A 466 -49.55 -13.26 -14.76
N CYS A 467 -48.62 -14.18 -15.04
CA CYS A 467 -47.66 -14.70 -14.08
C CYS A 467 -46.77 -13.57 -13.55
N ARG A 468 -46.28 -12.67 -14.43
CA ARG A 468 -45.59 -11.44 -14.02
C ARG A 468 -46.46 -10.59 -13.09
N ASN A 469 -47.69 -10.27 -13.48
CA ASN A 469 -48.60 -9.50 -12.61
C ASN A 469 -48.92 -10.22 -11.29
N TYR A 470 -48.99 -11.56 -11.26
CA TYR A 470 -49.20 -12.30 -10.02
C TYR A 470 -47.98 -12.24 -9.10
N LEU A 471 -46.78 -12.51 -9.65
CA LEU A 471 -45.51 -12.44 -8.93
C LEU A 471 -45.21 -11.02 -8.40
N GLU A 472 -45.57 -9.97 -9.16
CA GLU A 472 -45.46 -8.57 -8.73
C GLU A 472 -46.46 -8.19 -7.62
N ASN A 473 -47.61 -8.86 -7.54
CA ASN A 473 -48.65 -8.58 -6.54
C ASN A 473 -48.51 -9.42 -5.26
N ILE A 474 -47.56 -10.36 -5.18
CA ILE A 474 -47.26 -11.05 -3.92
C ILE A 474 -46.57 -10.04 -2.98
N PRO A 475 -47.10 -9.80 -1.77
CA PRO A 475 -46.50 -8.85 -0.84
C PRO A 475 -45.09 -9.32 -0.45
N LYS A 476 -44.07 -8.63 -1.01
CA LYS A 476 -42.64 -8.94 -0.84
C LYS A 476 -42.24 -8.94 0.64
N GLN A 477 -42.79 -8.04 1.45
CA GLN A 477 -42.53 -7.94 2.89
C GLN A 477 -42.82 -9.24 3.65
N THR A 478 -43.92 -9.94 3.34
CA THR A 478 -44.25 -11.22 3.97
C THR A 478 -43.27 -12.34 3.61
N ILE A 479 -42.70 -12.32 2.40
CA ILE A 479 -41.68 -13.30 1.99
C ILE A 479 -40.34 -12.97 2.66
N VAL A 480 -39.98 -11.68 2.74
CA VAL A 480 -38.76 -11.22 3.43
C VAL A 480 -38.78 -11.58 4.91
N GLN A 481 -39.90 -11.40 5.59
CA GLN A 481 -40.06 -11.78 7.00
C GLN A 481 -39.96 -13.29 7.21
N GLU A 482 -40.68 -14.07 6.40
CA GLU A 482 -40.69 -15.53 6.52
C GLU A 482 -39.32 -16.13 6.15
N LEU A 483 -38.58 -15.52 5.21
CA LEU A 483 -37.19 -15.88 4.91
C LEU A 483 -36.22 -15.46 6.00
N ALA A 484 -36.37 -14.26 6.58
CA ALA A 484 -35.53 -13.80 7.67
C ALA A 484 -35.66 -14.70 8.89
N GLU A 485 -36.89 -15.14 9.20
CA GLU A 485 -37.17 -16.11 10.27
C GLU A 485 -36.61 -17.51 9.92
N THR A 486 -36.84 -18.01 8.70
CA THR A 486 -36.41 -19.37 8.29
C THR A 486 -34.89 -19.50 8.15
N PHE A 487 -34.22 -18.44 7.70
CA PHE A 487 -32.76 -18.41 7.50
C PHE A 487 -31.99 -17.78 8.66
N ALA A 488 -32.68 -17.34 9.72
CA ALA A 488 -32.10 -16.58 10.83
C ALA A 488 -31.17 -15.43 10.35
N CYS A 489 -31.55 -14.77 9.26
CA CYS A 489 -30.80 -13.66 8.66
C CYS A 489 -31.48 -12.31 8.92
N LYS A 490 -30.75 -11.21 8.77
CA LYS A 490 -31.33 -9.87 8.96
C LYS A 490 -32.39 -9.63 7.89
N GLU A 491 -33.50 -8.97 8.23
CA GLU A 491 -34.57 -8.63 7.25
C GLU A 491 -34.02 -7.94 6.00
N GLN A 492 -32.96 -7.15 6.14
CA GLN A 492 -32.31 -6.48 5.02
C GLN A 492 -31.58 -7.44 4.07
N GLU A 493 -30.97 -8.49 4.61
CA GLU A 493 -30.28 -9.54 3.84
C GLU A 493 -31.29 -10.49 3.17
N ALA A 494 -32.39 -10.82 3.86
CA ALA A 494 -33.52 -11.53 3.26
C ALA A 494 -34.15 -10.74 2.12
N LYS A 495 -34.22 -9.41 2.25
CA LYS A 495 -34.72 -8.50 1.21
C LYS A 495 -33.81 -8.51 -0.02
N GLU A 496 -32.49 -8.48 0.16
CA GLU A 496 -31.54 -8.58 -0.96
C GLU A 496 -31.67 -9.90 -1.72
N TYR A 497 -31.87 -11.03 -1.03
CA TYR A 497 -32.11 -12.33 -1.69
C TYR A 497 -33.43 -12.35 -2.46
N VAL A 498 -34.49 -11.77 -1.90
CA VAL A 498 -35.79 -11.65 -2.55
C VAL A 498 -35.71 -10.74 -3.77
N ASP A 499 -35.09 -9.57 -3.63
CA ASP A 499 -34.94 -8.60 -4.72
C ASP A 499 -34.03 -9.16 -5.83
N SER A 500 -32.94 -9.85 -5.49
CA SER A 500 -32.08 -10.56 -6.44
C SER A 500 -32.84 -11.67 -7.18
N PHE A 501 -33.66 -12.47 -6.49
CA PHE A 501 -34.52 -13.47 -7.14
C PHE A 501 -35.49 -12.80 -8.12
N PHE A 502 -36.23 -11.78 -7.68
CA PHE A 502 -37.21 -11.07 -8.52
C PHE A 502 -36.57 -10.34 -9.71
N ASN A 503 -35.36 -9.80 -9.56
CA ASN A 503 -34.59 -9.18 -10.64
C ASN A 503 -34.05 -10.23 -11.65
N SER A 504 -33.90 -11.48 -11.22
CA SER A 504 -33.44 -12.59 -12.06
C SER A 504 -34.58 -13.38 -12.70
N VAL A 505 -35.85 -13.10 -12.37
CA VAL A 505 -37.04 -13.85 -12.87
C VAL A 505 -37.10 -13.91 -14.39
N ASP A 506 -36.63 -12.86 -15.09
CA ASP A 506 -36.62 -12.80 -16.55
C ASP A 506 -35.58 -13.75 -17.20
N SER A 507 -34.53 -14.18 -16.49
CA SER A 507 -33.60 -15.21 -16.98
C SER A 507 -34.04 -16.64 -16.67
N TYR A 508 -34.95 -16.83 -15.70
CA TYR A 508 -35.43 -18.14 -15.25
C TYR A 508 -36.79 -18.55 -15.83
N LEU A 509 -37.61 -17.60 -16.31
CA LEU A 509 -38.86 -17.86 -17.03
C LEU A 509 -38.68 -17.74 -18.55
N THR A 510 -37.81 -18.55 -19.14
CA THR A 510 -37.78 -18.71 -20.59
C THR A 510 -38.99 -19.50 -21.06
N SER A 511 -39.50 -19.16 -22.25
CA SER A 511 -40.72 -19.75 -22.84
C SER A 511 -40.66 -21.27 -23.05
N SER A 512 -39.51 -21.91 -22.85
CA SER A 512 -39.35 -23.36 -22.99
C SER A 512 -39.96 -24.15 -21.85
N ASP A 513 -39.97 -23.66 -20.61
CA ASP A 513 -40.23 -24.54 -19.46
C ASP A 513 -41.73 -24.75 -19.16
N PHE A 514 -42.56 -23.74 -19.42
CA PHE A 514 -44.01 -23.86 -19.30
C PHE A 514 -44.63 -24.61 -20.49
N ASP A 515 -44.19 -24.30 -21.72
CA ASP A 515 -44.71 -24.95 -22.91
C ASP A 515 -44.28 -26.44 -22.96
N THR A 516 -43.07 -26.80 -22.51
CA THR A 516 -42.60 -28.19 -22.52
C THR A 516 -43.34 -29.07 -21.51
N GLN A 517 -43.68 -28.57 -20.31
CA GLN A 517 -44.47 -29.34 -19.34
C GLN A 517 -45.95 -29.43 -19.71
N ILE A 518 -46.55 -28.38 -20.26
CA ILE A 518 -47.94 -28.40 -20.72
C ILE A 518 -48.07 -29.27 -21.98
N LEU A 519 -47.13 -29.20 -22.92
CA LEU A 519 -47.07 -30.09 -24.08
C LEU A 519 -46.78 -31.53 -23.67
N ALA A 520 -45.87 -31.79 -22.72
CA ALA A 520 -45.61 -33.16 -22.23
C ALA A 520 -46.88 -33.80 -21.63
N VAL A 521 -47.60 -33.05 -20.78
CA VAL A 521 -48.85 -33.53 -20.16
C VAL A 521 -49.99 -33.65 -21.17
N ALA A 522 -50.04 -32.80 -22.21
CA ALA A 522 -51.03 -32.88 -23.29
C ALA A 522 -50.72 -34.01 -24.30
N LEU A 523 -49.44 -34.27 -24.58
CA LEU A 523 -48.97 -35.35 -25.45
C LEU A 523 -49.14 -36.72 -24.76
N GLU A 524 -48.80 -36.84 -23.47
CA GLU A 524 -48.97 -38.08 -22.69
C GLU A 524 -50.42 -38.58 -22.63
N ARG A 525 -51.39 -37.69 -22.81
CA ARG A 525 -52.82 -38.02 -22.80
C ARG A 525 -53.42 -38.31 -24.17
N ASN A 526 -52.72 -38.03 -25.27
CA ASN A 526 -53.25 -38.22 -26.62
C ASN A 526 -52.23 -38.88 -27.57
N THR A 527 -52.23 -40.21 -27.55
CA THR A 527 -51.28 -41.07 -28.29
C THR A 527 -51.37 -40.92 -29.81
N ASP A 528 -52.55 -40.60 -30.36
CA ASP A 528 -52.75 -40.43 -31.80
C ASP A 528 -52.12 -39.12 -32.30
N LEU A 529 -52.14 -38.07 -31.47
CA LEU A 529 -51.52 -36.78 -31.80
C LEU A 529 -50.00 -36.87 -31.78
N ILE A 530 -49.41 -37.61 -30.83
CA ILE A 530 -47.97 -37.92 -30.82
C ILE A 530 -47.57 -38.62 -32.13
N MET A 531 -48.36 -39.60 -32.56
CA MET A 531 -48.04 -40.39 -33.75
C MET A 531 -48.04 -39.52 -35.01
N ARG A 532 -49.06 -38.67 -35.17
CA ARG A 532 -49.14 -37.71 -36.28
C ARG A 532 -48.06 -36.64 -36.24
N CYS A 533 -47.72 -36.09 -35.07
CA CYS A 533 -46.63 -35.12 -34.94
C CYS A 533 -45.28 -35.74 -35.27
N LYS A 534 -45.04 -37.01 -34.86
CA LYS A 534 -43.82 -37.74 -35.24
C LYS A 534 -43.79 -38.00 -36.74
N GLU A 535 -44.89 -38.41 -37.37
CA GLU A 535 -44.94 -38.57 -38.83
C GLU A 535 -44.67 -37.25 -39.55
N GLN A 536 -45.32 -36.15 -39.15
CA GLN A 536 -45.11 -34.84 -39.78
C GLN A 536 -43.69 -34.30 -39.59
N LEU A 537 -43.11 -34.40 -38.38
CA LEU A 537 -41.71 -34.02 -38.15
C LEU A 537 -40.74 -34.89 -38.94
N THR A 538 -41.05 -36.18 -39.11
CA THR A 538 -40.21 -37.08 -39.91
C THR A 538 -40.31 -36.72 -41.39
N ASP A 539 -41.50 -36.35 -41.88
CA ASP A 539 -41.70 -35.94 -43.27
C ASP A 539 -41.14 -34.55 -43.58
N GLU A 540 -41.23 -33.59 -42.64
CA GLU A 540 -40.60 -32.27 -42.76
C GLU A 540 -39.07 -32.38 -42.70
N TRP A 541 -38.53 -33.15 -41.77
CA TRP A 541 -37.08 -33.41 -41.70
C TRP A 541 -36.56 -34.09 -42.99
N ARG A 542 -37.33 -35.03 -43.55
CA ARG A 542 -37.00 -35.69 -44.83
C ARG A 542 -37.03 -34.72 -46.03
N LYS A 543 -37.93 -33.74 -46.01
CA LYS A 543 -38.01 -32.69 -47.04
C LYS A 543 -36.87 -31.69 -46.91
N GLU A 544 -36.60 -31.21 -45.71
CA GLU A 544 -35.57 -30.20 -45.46
C GLU A 544 -34.16 -30.74 -45.65
N ASN A 545 -33.92 -32.00 -45.29
CA ASN A 545 -32.61 -32.64 -45.44
C ASN A 545 -32.47 -33.45 -46.73
N SER A 546 -33.41 -33.38 -47.67
CA SER A 546 -33.35 -34.19 -48.92
C SER A 546 -32.14 -33.80 -49.77
N THR A 547 -31.82 -32.50 -49.87
CA THR A 547 -30.67 -32.00 -50.63
C THR A 547 -29.35 -32.37 -49.95
N MET A 548 -29.29 -32.26 -48.62
CA MET A 548 -28.14 -32.68 -47.82
C MET A 548 -27.92 -34.19 -47.89
N PHE A 549 -28.98 -34.98 -47.94
CA PHE A 549 -28.92 -36.44 -48.09
C PHE A 549 -28.44 -36.84 -49.49
N GLU A 550 -28.91 -36.18 -50.54
CA GLU A 550 -28.41 -36.40 -51.92
C GLU A 550 -26.93 -36.03 -52.03
N LEU A 551 -26.53 -34.88 -51.49
CA LEU A 551 -25.14 -34.42 -51.53
C LEU A 551 -24.21 -35.30 -50.68
N ALA A 552 -24.70 -35.81 -49.54
CA ALA A 552 -23.98 -36.77 -48.72
C ALA A 552 -23.87 -38.15 -49.39
N GLN A 553 -24.92 -38.62 -50.08
CA GLN A 553 -24.87 -39.86 -50.86
C GLN A 553 -23.93 -39.74 -52.07
N GLU A 554 -23.86 -38.57 -52.70
CA GLU A 554 -22.95 -38.33 -53.81
C GLU A 554 -21.49 -38.32 -53.33
N LYS A 555 -21.20 -37.62 -52.22
CA LYS A 555 -19.89 -37.66 -51.57
C LYS A 555 -19.51 -39.06 -51.08
N LEU A 556 -20.47 -39.84 -50.57
CA LEU A 556 -20.25 -41.24 -50.20
C LEU A 556 -19.86 -42.08 -51.43
N LYS A 557 -20.58 -41.92 -52.55
CA LYS A 557 -20.25 -42.62 -53.81
C LYS A 557 -18.90 -42.21 -54.38
N GLU A 558 -18.51 -40.95 -54.26
CA GLU A 558 -17.17 -40.49 -54.65
C GLU A 558 -16.09 -41.07 -53.75
N ALA A 559 -16.30 -41.08 -52.43
CA ALA A 559 -15.38 -41.66 -51.47
C ALA A 559 -15.23 -43.19 -51.66
N GLU A 560 -16.34 -43.90 -51.95
CA GLU A 560 -16.33 -45.33 -52.27
C GLU A 560 -15.57 -45.62 -53.58
N LYS A 561 -15.75 -44.78 -54.62
CA LYS A 561 -14.98 -44.90 -55.86
C LYS A 561 -13.49 -44.66 -55.62
N ALA A 562 -13.13 -43.67 -54.80
CA ALA A 562 -11.75 -43.37 -54.45
C ALA A 562 -11.11 -44.53 -53.65
N THR A 563 -11.80 -45.08 -52.65
CA THR A 563 -11.31 -46.23 -51.88
C THR A 563 -11.19 -47.49 -52.72
N VAL A 564 -12.11 -47.75 -53.66
CA VAL A 564 -11.97 -48.88 -54.59
C VAL A 564 -10.77 -48.70 -55.53
N LYS A 565 -10.48 -47.47 -55.96
CA LYS A 565 -9.30 -47.17 -56.78
C LYS A 565 -8.01 -47.37 -55.98
N GLU A 566 -7.92 -46.79 -54.78
CA GLU A 566 -6.77 -46.95 -53.88
C GLU A 566 -6.55 -48.41 -53.50
N ARG A 567 -7.62 -49.20 -53.30
CA ARG A 567 -7.50 -50.63 -53.03
C ARG A 567 -6.94 -51.41 -54.23
N LYS A 568 -7.33 -51.07 -55.45
CA LYS A 568 -6.73 -51.65 -56.67
C LYS A 568 -5.27 -51.26 -56.82
N ASP A 569 -4.94 -49.99 -56.54
CA ASP A 569 -3.55 -49.51 -56.59
C ASP A 569 -2.70 -50.21 -55.51
N ALA A 570 -3.25 -50.43 -54.30
CA ALA A 570 -2.61 -51.19 -53.24
C ALA A 570 -2.42 -52.68 -53.62
N GLU A 571 -3.39 -53.32 -54.27
CA GLU A 571 -3.25 -54.69 -54.77
C GLU A 571 -2.14 -54.82 -55.82
N VAL A 572 -2.02 -53.83 -56.72
CA VAL A 572 -0.90 -53.76 -57.69
C VAL A 572 0.44 -53.61 -56.97
N LEU A 573 0.53 -52.71 -55.98
CA LEU A 573 1.75 -52.51 -55.20
C LEU A 573 2.13 -53.75 -54.37
N ILE A 574 1.16 -54.47 -53.81
CA ILE A 574 1.39 -55.74 -53.10
C ILE A 574 1.94 -56.78 -54.07
N LYS A 575 1.41 -56.85 -55.30
CA LYS A 575 1.90 -57.78 -56.32
C LYS A 575 3.34 -57.43 -56.75
N GLN A 576 3.63 -56.15 -56.98
CA GLN A 576 5.00 -55.68 -57.27
C GLN A 576 5.96 -55.99 -56.12
N LYS A 577 5.55 -55.80 -54.87
CA LYS A 577 6.35 -56.16 -53.69
C LYS A 577 6.64 -57.66 -53.63
N SER A 578 5.68 -58.50 -53.99
CA SER A 578 5.85 -59.96 -54.09
C SER A 578 6.88 -60.33 -55.15
N GLU A 579 6.76 -59.75 -56.35
CA GLU A 579 7.69 -59.99 -57.47
C GLU A 579 9.11 -59.54 -57.13
N LEU A 580 9.28 -58.36 -56.53
CA LEU A 580 10.57 -57.86 -56.03
C LEU A 580 11.15 -58.75 -54.92
N ALA A 581 10.31 -59.29 -54.03
CA ALA A 581 10.77 -60.21 -52.98
C ALA A 581 11.26 -61.55 -53.57
N GLU A 582 10.60 -62.08 -54.60
CA GLU A 582 11.08 -63.25 -55.34
C GLU A 582 12.40 -62.95 -56.07
N GLU A 583 12.52 -61.76 -56.66
CA GLU A 583 13.75 -61.35 -57.35
C GLU A 583 14.92 -61.18 -56.38
N ILE A 584 14.69 -60.58 -55.21
CA ILE A 584 15.67 -60.51 -54.11
C ILE A 584 16.07 -61.91 -53.65
N ASN A 585 15.11 -62.84 -53.51
CA ASN A 585 15.42 -64.22 -53.13
C ASN A 585 16.23 -64.93 -54.22
N GLY A 586 15.91 -64.71 -55.49
CA GLY A 586 16.68 -65.22 -56.62
C GLY A 586 18.10 -64.65 -56.68
N ILE A 587 18.28 -63.36 -56.40
CA ILE A 587 19.59 -62.71 -56.31
C ILE A 587 20.36 -63.25 -55.09
N ASN A 588 19.72 -63.40 -53.93
CA ASN A 588 20.35 -63.97 -52.74
C ASN A 588 20.79 -65.42 -52.96
N ASN A 589 19.97 -66.24 -53.64
CA ASN A 589 20.36 -67.60 -54.03
C ASN A 589 21.54 -67.60 -54.99
N LYS A 590 21.58 -66.69 -55.96
CA LYS A 590 22.76 -66.51 -56.83
C LYS A 590 23.98 -66.02 -56.06
N ILE A 591 23.81 -65.15 -55.06
CA ILE A 591 24.89 -64.70 -54.18
C ILE A 591 25.41 -65.88 -53.35
N GLU A 592 24.53 -66.69 -52.77
CA GLU A 592 24.92 -67.89 -52.01
C GLU A 592 25.58 -68.94 -52.90
N GLU A 593 25.10 -69.14 -54.13
CA GLU A 593 25.76 -70.01 -55.10
C GLU A 593 27.15 -69.47 -55.48
N LYS A 594 27.28 -68.15 -55.71
CA LYS A 594 28.57 -67.52 -55.96
C LYS A 594 29.49 -67.55 -54.74
N LYS A 595 28.97 -67.42 -53.52
CA LYS A 595 29.75 -67.60 -52.28
C LYS A 595 30.20 -69.05 -52.14
N ARG A 596 29.36 -70.03 -52.47
CA ARG A 596 29.74 -71.45 -52.45
C ARG A 596 30.79 -71.76 -53.50
N LEU A 597 30.65 -71.22 -54.71
CA LEU A 597 31.68 -71.31 -55.76
C LEU A 597 32.96 -70.59 -55.34
N ALA A 598 32.87 -69.43 -54.70
CA ALA A 598 34.02 -68.73 -54.14
C ALA A 598 34.69 -69.57 -53.04
N LEU A 599 33.93 -70.17 -52.12
CA LEU A 599 34.43 -71.08 -51.10
C LEU A 599 35.05 -72.35 -51.69
N GLU A 600 34.49 -72.91 -52.76
CA GLU A 600 35.03 -74.09 -53.45
C GLU A 600 36.30 -73.73 -54.25
N VAL A 601 36.32 -72.55 -54.89
CA VAL A 601 37.52 -72.02 -55.53
C VAL A 601 38.58 -71.71 -54.50
N GLU A 602 38.24 -71.09 -53.36
CA GLU A 602 39.12 -70.86 -52.23
C GLU A 602 39.59 -72.18 -51.62
N SER A 603 38.77 -73.23 -51.54
CA SER A 603 39.19 -74.54 -51.05
C SER A 603 40.12 -75.23 -52.06
N LYS A 604 39.85 -75.14 -53.37
CA LYS A 604 40.71 -75.68 -54.43
C LYS A 604 42.03 -74.90 -54.54
N ILE A 605 41.99 -73.58 -54.37
CA ILE A 605 43.17 -72.72 -54.26
C ILE A 605 43.89 -73.04 -52.94
N ALA A 606 43.20 -73.27 -51.83
CA ALA A 606 43.81 -73.64 -50.55
C ALA A 606 44.47 -75.02 -50.62
N ILE A 607 43.88 -75.99 -51.34
CA ILE A 607 44.49 -77.30 -51.62
C ILE A 607 45.70 -77.14 -52.53
N ARG A 608 45.64 -76.34 -53.61
CA ARG A 608 46.80 -76.03 -54.46
C ARG A 608 47.88 -75.23 -53.73
N ILE A 609 47.49 -74.34 -52.81
CA ILE A 609 48.38 -73.60 -51.92
C ILE A 609 48.94 -74.56 -50.86
N GLU A 610 48.20 -75.56 -50.36
CA GLU A 610 48.72 -76.62 -49.47
C GLU A 610 49.69 -77.54 -50.20
N GLU A 611 49.41 -77.93 -51.45
CA GLU A 611 50.33 -78.69 -52.31
C GLU A 611 51.58 -77.87 -52.68
N ALA A 612 51.44 -76.56 -52.89
CA ALA A 612 52.55 -75.63 -53.07
C ALA A 612 53.29 -75.30 -51.75
N LYS A 613 52.58 -75.26 -50.61
CA LYS A 613 53.14 -75.09 -49.26
C LYS A 613 53.85 -76.34 -48.79
N LYS A 614 53.46 -77.54 -49.22
CA LYS A 614 54.20 -78.78 -48.94
C LYS A 614 55.53 -78.84 -49.71
N ASN A 615 55.61 -78.15 -50.85
CA ASN A 615 56.86 -77.87 -51.59
C ASN A 615 57.66 -76.66 -51.04
N ALA A 616 57.02 -75.72 -50.33
CA ALA A 616 57.67 -74.57 -49.70
C ALA A 616 58.00 -74.76 -48.20
N ALA A 617 57.39 -75.75 -47.54
CA ALA A 617 57.61 -76.13 -46.14
C ALA A 617 58.97 -76.81 -45.92
N GLU A 618 59.65 -77.22 -46.99
CA GLU A 618 61.05 -77.65 -46.97
C GLU A 618 62.03 -76.46 -46.97
N PHE A 619 61.56 -75.21 -47.14
CA PHE A 619 62.41 -74.01 -47.26
C PHE A 619 62.31 -73.00 -46.10
N ILE A 620 61.24 -72.93 -45.31
CA ILE A 620 61.12 -71.95 -44.21
C ILE A 620 60.39 -72.59 -43.01
N SER A 621 60.95 -73.45 -42.16
CA SER A 621 62.33 -73.67 -41.66
C SER A 621 63.08 -72.46 -41.11
N GLN A 622 62.49 -71.27 -41.10
CA GLN A 622 63.04 -70.16 -40.35
C GLN A 622 61.89 -69.36 -39.75
N MET A 623 61.65 -69.61 -38.46
CA MET A 623 61.27 -68.62 -37.44
C MET A 623 60.01 -67.77 -37.74
N ALA A 624 59.02 -67.60 -36.90
CA ALA A 624 58.78 -67.92 -35.50
C ALA A 624 57.53 -67.08 -35.16
N PHE A 625 56.57 -67.73 -34.51
CA PHE A 625 55.71 -67.18 -33.47
C PHE A 625 54.70 -66.04 -33.74
N VAL A 626 53.42 -66.47 -33.77
CA VAL A 626 52.34 -66.19 -32.77
C VAL A 626 51.90 -64.73 -32.53
N SER A 627 50.72 -64.39 -33.10
CA SER A 627 49.40 -64.20 -32.43
C SER A 627 49.20 -63.07 -31.37
N PRO A 628 47.96 -62.73 -30.90
CA PRO A 628 47.07 -61.71 -31.49
C PRO A 628 46.42 -60.74 -30.44
N VAL A 629 45.44 -59.92 -30.90
CA VAL A 629 44.18 -59.45 -30.25
C VAL A 629 43.94 -57.91 -30.28
N ARG A 630 42.68 -57.59 -30.68
CA ARG A 630 41.95 -56.32 -30.84
C ARG A 630 41.69 -55.54 -29.53
N GLU A 631 41.53 -54.21 -29.63
CA GLU A 631 40.26 -53.49 -29.35
C GLU A 631 40.25 -51.96 -29.67
N GLN A 632 39.02 -51.42 -29.83
CA GLN A 632 38.50 -50.03 -29.97
C GLN A 632 38.45 -49.37 -31.38
N SER A 633 37.34 -48.74 -31.82
CA SER A 633 36.71 -47.52 -31.26
C SER A 633 35.37 -47.07 -31.95
N SER A 634 34.49 -46.35 -31.17
CA SER A 634 33.59 -45.15 -31.39
C SER A 634 32.91 -44.83 -32.77
N SER A 635 31.80 -44.07 -32.98
CA SER A 635 31.01 -43.03 -32.24
C SER A 635 29.73 -42.57 -33.03
N GLU A 636 28.68 -42.13 -32.29
CA GLU A 636 27.69 -41.01 -32.43
C GLU A 636 26.84 -40.63 -33.68
N LYS A 637 25.53 -40.36 -33.48
CA LYS A 637 24.84 -39.02 -33.51
C LYS A 637 23.29 -39.05 -33.41
N SER A 638 22.68 -38.13 -32.66
CA SER A 638 21.28 -37.66 -32.82
C SER A 638 21.13 -36.16 -32.46
N ASN A 639 20.54 -35.36 -33.36
CA ASN A 639 20.41 -33.89 -33.34
C ASN A 639 19.19 -33.37 -32.53
N GLY A 640 19.33 -32.25 -31.81
CA GLY A 640 18.23 -31.39 -31.31
C GLY A 640 18.08 -30.09 -32.14
N LYS A 641 16.85 -29.57 -32.29
CA LYS A 641 16.54 -28.31 -33.02
C LYS A 641 17.04 -27.08 -32.23
N LYS A 642 17.63 -26.08 -32.92
CA LYS A 642 18.18 -24.83 -32.36
C LYS A 642 17.12 -23.71 -32.41
N ILE A 643 17.00 -22.88 -31.36
CA ILE A 643 16.11 -21.70 -31.28
C ILE A 643 16.78 -20.50 -31.96
N ASN A 644 16.04 -19.72 -32.75
CA ASN A 644 16.54 -18.54 -33.45
C ASN A 644 16.29 -17.26 -32.62
N VAL A 645 17.26 -16.35 -32.62
CA VAL A 645 17.17 -15.01 -32.01
C VAL A 645 17.29 -13.96 -33.12
N TYR A 646 16.41 -12.98 -33.10
CA TYR A 646 16.40 -11.84 -34.02
C TYR A 646 16.86 -10.60 -33.27
N LYS A 647 17.61 -9.71 -33.92
CA LYS A 647 18.05 -8.46 -33.32
C LYS A 647 17.41 -7.30 -34.05
N SER A 648 16.73 -6.43 -33.31
CA SER A 648 16.20 -5.18 -33.84
C SER A 648 16.90 -4.00 -33.16
N LEU A 649 17.11 -2.92 -33.91
CA LEU A 649 17.93 -1.79 -33.49
C LEU A 649 17.15 -0.50 -33.68
N MET A 650 17.14 0.32 -32.64
CA MET A 650 16.64 1.69 -32.71
C MET A 650 17.80 2.70 -32.83
N PRO A 651 17.72 3.67 -33.75
CA PRO A 651 18.71 4.74 -33.83
C PRO A 651 18.80 5.48 -32.49
N CYS A 652 20.01 5.59 -31.95
CA CYS A 652 20.26 6.30 -30.70
C CYS A 652 21.44 7.27 -30.80
N VAL A 653 21.41 8.29 -29.94
CA VAL A 653 22.53 9.21 -29.69
C VAL A 653 23.07 8.99 -28.29
N ASN A 654 24.35 9.26 -28.05
CA ASN A 654 24.95 9.09 -26.74
C ASN A 654 24.42 10.15 -25.75
N GLY A 655 23.73 9.70 -24.71
CA GLY A 655 23.17 10.49 -23.62
C GLY A 655 24.06 10.56 -22.36
N GLY A 656 25.13 9.76 -22.28
CA GLY A 656 26.07 9.78 -21.14
C GLY A 656 25.94 8.56 -20.21
N ASN A 657 26.20 8.76 -18.92
CA ASN A 657 26.17 7.70 -17.90
C ASN A 657 25.06 7.96 -16.89
N ILE A 658 24.38 6.90 -16.45
CA ILE A 658 23.35 6.95 -15.40
C ILE A 658 23.83 6.15 -14.18
N ASP A 659 23.90 6.80 -13.03
CA ASP A 659 24.42 6.26 -11.76
C ASP A 659 23.37 6.14 -10.64
N ASP A 660 22.13 6.53 -10.89
CA ASP A 660 21.00 6.33 -9.97
C ASP A 660 19.67 6.02 -10.69
N ILE A 661 18.71 5.48 -9.94
CA ILE A 661 17.44 4.97 -10.48
C ILE A 661 16.50 6.11 -10.88
N ASP A 662 16.53 7.23 -10.16
CA ASP A 662 15.62 8.34 -10.43
C ASP A 662 16.02 9.01 -11.75
N THR A 663 17.32 9.21 -11.99
CA THR A 663 17.87 9.63 -13.28
C THR A 663 17.52 8.64 -14.40
N PHE A 664 17.57 7.32 -14.14
CA PHE A 664 17.13 6.33 -15.14
C PHE A 664 15.66 6.47 -15.51
N GLU A 665 14.79 6.64 -14.51
CA GLU A 665 13.36 6.82 -14.76
C GLU A 665 13.11 8.12 -15.54
N GLU A 666 13.78 9.22 -15.20
CA GLU A 666 13.69 10.50 -15.92
C GLU A 666 14.12 10.38 -17.40
N GLU A 667 15.25 9.73 -17.68
CA GLU A 667 15.73 9.55 -19.05
C GLU A 667 14.88 8.54 -19.85
N LEU A 668 14.36 7.51 -19.18
CA LEU A 668 13.43 6.58 -19.81
C LEU A 668 12.10 7.27 -20.15
N ILE A 669 11.60 8.16 -19.28
CA ILE A 669 10.43 9.01 -19.55
C ILE A 669 10.68 9.88 -20.77
N ALA A 670 11.84 10.55 -20.83
CA ALA A 670 12.21 11.37 -21.97
C ALA A 670 12.22 10.57 -23.28
N ASN A 671 12.80 9.37 -23.26
CA ASN A 671 12.80 8.47 -24.42
C ASN A 671 11.40 7.99 -24.81
N PHE A 672 10.51 7.68 -23.86
CA PHE A 672 9.12 7.34 -24.15
C PHE A 672 8.34 8.50 -24.77
N ASN A 673 8.57 9.73 -24.28
CA ASN A 673 7.98 10.93 -24.84
C ASN A 673 8.46 11.16 -26.29
N ILE A 674 9.74 10.91 -26.57
CA ILE A 674 10.29 11.00 -27.93
C ILE A 674 9.59 10.04 -28.88
N ILE A 675 9.32 8.78 -28.48
CA ILE A 675 8.64 7.83 -29.36
C ILE A 675 7.11 8.03 -29.44
N GLY A 676 6.56 9.02 -28.73
CA GLY A 676 5.18 9.49 -28.88
C GLY A 676 4.22 9.17 -27.74
N TYR A 677 4.70 8.65 -26.60
CA TYR A 677 3.86 8.46 -25.41
C TYR A 677 3.67 9.76 -24.66
N ARG A 678 2.47 9.97 -24.10
CA ARG A 678 2.19 11.10 -23.21
C ARG A 678 2.95 10.97 -21.90
N GLU A 679 3.37 12.11 -21.36
CA GLU A 679 4.20 12.20 -20.15
C GLU A 679 3.61 11.42 -18.96
N GLU A 680 2.30 11.47 -18.74
CA GLU A 680 1.68 10.77 -17.62
C GLU A 680 1.83 9.24 -17.73
N VAL A 681 1.74 8.70 -18.96
CA VAL A 681 1.89 7.26 -19.20
C VAL A 681 3.36 6.85 -19.22
N SER A 682 4.23 7.71 -19.75
CA SER A 682 5.69 7.51 -19.73
C SER A 682 6.22 7.36 -18.30
N ILE A 683 5.73 8.15 -17.35
CA ILE A 683 6.07 8.04 -15.92
C ILE A 683 5.72 6.65 -15.38
N GLU A 684 4.49 6.20 -15.61
CA GLU A 684 4.02 4.90 -15.13
C GLU A 684 4.80 3.73 -15.74
N MET A 685 5.08 3.80 -17.05
CA MET A 685 5.85 2.78 -17.76
C MET A 685 7.27 2.71 -17.22
N ALA A 686 7.95 3.85 -17.07
CA ALA A 686 9.32 3.89 -16.56
C ALA A 686 9.43 3.33 -15.15
N GLN A 687 8.51 3.72 -14.25
CA GLN A 687 8.44 3.19 -12.89
C GLN A 687 8.14 1.68 -12.87
N THR A 688 7.21 1.21 -13.70
CA THR A 688 6.87 -0.22 -13.80
C THR A 688 8.06 -1.04 -14.29
N ILE A 689 8.80 -0.52 -15.28
CA ILE A 689 9.98 -1.17 -15.85
C ILE A 689 11.11 -1.22 -14.82
N SER A 690 11.47 -0.08 -14.23
CA SER A 690 12.46 0.03 -13.16
C SER A 690 12.16 -0.94 -12.00
N PHE A 691 10.90 -0.96 -11.54
CA PHE A 691 10.43 -1.89 -10.50
C PHE A 691 10.58 -3.36 -10.90
N GLY A 692 10.20 -3.69 -12.15
CA GLY A 692 10.31 -5.04 -12.69
C GLY A 692 11.76 -5.54 -12.72
N ILE A 693 12.69 -4.69 -13.17
CA ILE A 693 14.12 -4.99 -13.23
C ILE A 693 14.67 -5.24 -11.82
N GLY A 694 14.42 -4.32 -10.88
CA GLY A 694 14.94 -4.40 -9.51
C GLY A 694 14.45 -5.61 -8.70
N ASN A 695 13.31 -6.18 -9.08
CA ASN A 695 12.69 -7.32 -8.39
C ASN A 695 12.69 -8.62 -9.21
N HIS A 696 13.34 -8.64 -10.39
CA HIS A 696 13.35 -9.77 -11.33
C HIS A 696 11.94 -10.28 -11.69
N ILE A 697 11.04 -9.34 -11.99
CA ILE A 697 9.66 -9.62 -12.38
C ILE A 697 9.54 -9.39 -13.90
N PRO A 698 9.10 -10.39 -14.68
CA PRO A 698 8.84 -10.21 -16.10
C PRO A 698 7.68 -9.23 -16.34
N ILE A 699 7.76 -8.49 -17.43
CA ILE A 699 6.74 -7.52 -17.83
C ILE A 699 6.02 -8.03 -19.07
N VAL A 700 4.71 -8.16 -18.97
CA VAL A 700 3.82 -8.53 -20.06
C VAL A 700 3.39 -7.26 -20.77
N ILE A 701 3.62 -7.18 -22.07
CA ILE A 701 3.28 -6.02 -22.88
C ILE A 701 2.21 -6.42 -23.88
N GLY A 702 1.15 -5.61 -23.96
CA GLY A 702 0.08 -5.72 -24.94
C GLY A 702 0.57 -5.50 -26.37
N ASP A 703 0.32 -4.30 -26.87
CA ASP A 703 0.74 -3.85 -28.20
C ASP A 703 2.03 -3.01 -28.13
N ASN A 704 2.62 -2.68 -29.29
CA ASN A 704 3.86 -1.90 -29.42
C ASN A 704 5.07 -2.44 -28.61
N SER A 705 5.09 -3.75 -28.31
CA SER A 705 6.11 -4.39 -27.47
C SER A 705 7.53 -4.25 -28.01
N THR A 706 7.71 -4.31 -29.33
CA THR A 706 9.02 -4.08 -29.97
C THR A 706 9.51 -2.64 -29.77
N SER A 707 8.67 -1.62 -29.98
CA SER A 707 9.05 -0.21 -29.79
C SER A 707 9.38 0.10 -28.34
N ILE A 708 8.59 -0.43 -27.39
CA ILE A 708 8.86 -0.31 -25.96
C ILE A 708 10.17 -1.02 -25.60
N GLY A 709 10.37 -2.24 -26.10
CA GLY A 709 11.59 -3.02 -25.95
C GLY A 709 12.84 -2.27 -26.41
N GLN A 710 12.77 -1.70 -27.60
CA GLN A 710 13.84 -0.91 -28.19
C GLN A 710 14.15 0.38 -27.42
N CYS A 711 13.13 1.06 -26.92
CA CYS A 711 13.27 2.26 -26.09
C CYS A 711 14.01 1.96 -24.77
N VAL A 712 13.66 0.85 -24.14
CA VAL A 712 14.32 0.39 -22.91
C VAL A 712 15.74 -0.09 -23.21
N ALA A 713 15.95 -0.81 -24.31
CA ALA A 713 17.27 -1.22 -24.76
C ALA A 713 18.16 -0.01 -25.09
N ALA A 714 17.60 1.07 -25.65
CA ALA A 714 18.33 2.32 -25.89
C ALA A 714 18.76 2.93 -24.56
N THR A 715 17.82 3.07 -23.62
CA THR A 715 18.11 3.67 -22.31
C THR A 715 19.16 2.88 -21.53
N ILE A 716 19.19 1.55 -21.65
CA ILE A 716 20.14 0.69 -20.94
C ILE A 716 21.50 0.62 -21.65
N LYS A 717 21.51 0.30 -22.95
CA LYS A 717 22.71 0.18 -23.79
C LYS A 717 22.39 -0.02 -25.27
N GLY A 718 22.55 1.03 -26.09
CA GLY A 718 22.77 0.90 -27.54
C GLY A 718 21.57 0.51 -28.39
N GLY A 719 20.36 0.40 -27.83
CA GLY A 719 19.12 0.29 -28.59
C GLY A 719 18.89 -1.07 -29.26
N GLU A 720 19.77 -2.05 -29.00
CA GLU A 720 19.68 -3.41 -29.56
C GLU A 720 18.77 -4.28 -28.70
N LEU A 721 17.64 -4.71 -29.27
CA LEU A 721 16.69 -5.62 -28.65
C LEU A 721 16.86 -7.03 -29.23
N SER A 722 17.02 -8.03 -28.35
CA SER A 722 16.98 -9.45 -28.76
C SER A 722 15.54 -9.97 -28.69
N GLU A 723 15.01 -10.38 -29.84
CA GLU A 723 13.65 -10.89 -30.02
C GLU A 723 13.67 -12.41 -30.27
N ILE A 724 12.87 -13.14 -29.51
CA ILE A 724 12.76 -14.61 -29.58
C ILE A 724 11.32 -14.96 -29.91
N PHE A 725 11.10 -15.73 -30.99
CA PHE A 725 9.77 -16.17 -31.41
C PHE A 725 9.53 -17.64 -31.08
N ILE A 726 8.45 -17.92 -30.35
CA ILE A 726 8.03 -19.26 -29.94
C ILE A 726 6.93 -19.76 -30.89
N SER A 727 7.24 -20.75 -31.75
CA SER A 727 6.32 -21.21 -32.81
C SER A 727 5.75 -22.62 -32.63
N SER A 728 5.95 -23.30 -31.49
CA SER A 728 5.47 -24.69 -31.29
C SER A 728 5.24 -25.05 -29.81
N PRO A 729 4.23 -25.87 -29.47
CA PRO A 729 4.03 -26.39 -28.10
C PRO A 729 5.14 -27.35 -27.63
N GLU A 730 6.06 -27.78 -28.50
CA GLU A 730 7.20 -28.67 -28.18
C GLU A 730 8.53 -27.92 -27.96
N ILE A 731 8.51 -26.72 -27.38
CA ILE A 731 9.76 -26.04 -27.04
C ILE A 731 10.44 -26.74 -25.86
N ASN A 732 11.69 -27.14 -26.09
CA ASN A 732 12.59 -27.53 -25.02
C ASN A 732 12.97 -26.28 -24.20
N VAL A 733 12.40 -26.14 -23.00
CA VAL A 733 12.64 -24.98 -22.13
C VAL A 733 14.10 -24.86 -21.70
N ASP A 734 14.84 -25.97 -21.63
CA ASP A 734 16.27 -25.92 -21.34
C ASP A 734 17.04 -25.28 -22.51
N SER A 735 16.63 -25.54 -23.76
CA SER A 735 17.19 -24.84 -24.92
C SER A 735 16.86 -23.35 -24.92
N LEU A 736 15.63 -22.95 -24.53
CA LEU A 736 15.26 -21.52 -24.44
C LEU A 736 16.07 -20.80 -23.35
N THR A 737 16.25 -21.45 -22.20
CA THR A 737 17.02 -20.90 -21.09
C THR A 737 18.51 -20.79 -21.45
N GLU A 738 19.05 -21.75 -22.22
CA GLU A 738 20.42 -21.70 -22.72
C GLU A 738 20.60 -20.60 -23.77
N THR A 739 19.65 -20.43 -24.69
CA THR A 739 19.66 -19.31 -25.64
C THR A 739 19.64 -17.96 -24.93
N ILE A 740 18.77 -17.76 -23.94
CA ILE A 740 18.72 -16.54 -23.13
C ILE A 740 20.07 -16.31 -22.43
N ARG A 741 20.66 -17.35 -21.82
CA ARG A 741 21.96 -17.24 -21.15
C ARG A 741 23.09 -16.86 -22.12
N ASN A 742 23.09 -17.41 -23.33
CA ASN A 742 24.12 -17.10 -24.32
C ASN A 742 24.00 -15.65 -24.82
N GLU A 743 22.78 -15.14 -25.04
CA GLU A 743 22.57 -13.74 -25.40
C GLU A 743 23.07 -12.77 -24.32
N ILE A 744 22.89 -13.15 -23.05
CA ILE A 744 23.39 -12.38 -21.91
C ILE A 744 24.92 -12.39 -21.86
N GLN A 745 25.54 -13.57 -21.96
CA GLN A 745 26.99 -13.74 -21.78
C GLN A 745 27.84 -13.30 -22.98
N GLU A 746 27.37 -13.54 -24.21
CA GLU A 746 28.15 -13.30 -25.43
C GLU A 746 27.90 -11.91 -26.04
N HIS A 747 26.73 -11.32 -25.80
CA HIS A 747 26.31 -10.06 -26.42
C HIS A 747 26.04 -8.93 -25.42
N GLU A 748 26.26 -9.16 -24.12
CA GLU A 748 25.95 -8.22 -23.03
C GLU A 748 24.51 -7.68 -23.10
N ASN A 749 23.59 -8.45 -23.71
CA ASN A 749 22.24 -7.96 -23.93
C ASN A 749 21.42 -8.08 -22.64
N ARG A 750 20.91 -6.94 -22.17
CA ARG A 750 20.12 -6.83 -20.94
C ARG A 750 18.61 -6.79 -21.20
N VAL A 751 18.17 -6.69 -22.46
CA VAL A 751 16.73 -6.59 -22.81
C VAL A 751 16.35 -7.66 -23.82
N ILE A 752 15.43 -8.54 -23.42
CA ILE A 752 14.95 -9.64 -24.25
C ILE A 752 13.44 -9.57 -24.37
N LEU A 753 12.93 -9.58 -25.60
CA LEU A 753 11.52 -9.66 -25.91
C LEU A 753 11.19 -11.06 -26.44
N ILE A 754 10.22 -11.73 -25.81
CA ILE A 754 9.79 -13.07 -26.19
C ILE A 754 8.35 -13.01 -26.68
N HIS A 755 8.17 -13.42 -27.93
CA HIS A 755 6.90 -13.51 -28.62
C HIS A 755 6.38 -14.95 -28.61
N GLY A 756 5.06 -15.11 -28.60
CA GLY A 756 4.40 -16.42 -28.72
C GLY A 756 4.38 -17.28 -27.45
N VAL A 757 4.69 -16.70 -26.28
CA VAL A 757 4.69 -17.42 -24.99
C VAL A 757 3.30 -17.96 -24.65
N PHE A 758 2.24 -17.29 -25.12
CA PHE A 758 0.85 -17.58 -24.76
C PHE A 758 0.03 -18.22 -25.90
N ASP A 759 0.56 -18.34 -27.11
CA ASP A 759 -0.15 -18.75 -28.35
C ASP A 759 -0.74 -20.18 -28.33
N SER A 760 -0.27 -21.02 -27.42
CA SER A 760 -0.71 -22.43 -27.30
C SER A 760 -1.53 -22.72 -26.04
N TYR A 761 -1.87 -21.70 -25.26
CA TYR A 761 -2.52 -21.82 -23.93
C TYR A 761 -1.76 -22.73 -22.94
N SER A 762 -0.49 -23.07 -23.23
CA SER A 762 0.37 -23.86 -22.36
C SER A 762 1.09 -22.96 -21.36
N ILE A 763 0.52 -22.82 -20.17
CA ILE A 763 1.13 -22.10 -19.04
C ILE A 763 2.49 -22.70 -18.58
N GLY A 764 2.83 -23.89 -19.07
CA GLY A 764 4.05 -24.60 -18.72
C GLY A 764 5.32 -23.84 -19.08
N VAL A 765 5.36 -23.21 -20.26
CA VAL A 765 6.54 -22.45 -20.73
C VAL A 765 6.77 -21.24 -19.85
N TYR A 766 5.72 -20.46 -19.57
CA TYR A 766 5.76 -19.32 -18.66
C TYR A 766 6.25 -19.70 -17.26
N ASN A 767 5.64 -20.71 -16.63
CA ASN A 767 5.98 -21.12 -15.26
C ASN A 767 7.44 -21.54 -15.12
N VAL A 768 7.96 -22.29 -16.10
CA VAL A 768 9.36 -22.73 -16.08
C VAL A 768 10.28 -21.53 -16.34
N LEU A 769 9.96 -20.66 -17.30
CA LEU A 769 10.72 -19.43 -17.57
C LEU A 769 10.83 -18.54 -16.32
N VAL A 770 9.70 -18.22 -15.67
CA VAL A 770 9.69 -17.37 -14.46
C VAL A 770 10.50 -17.97 -13.31
N ASN A 771 10.44 -19.29 -13.13
CA ASN A 771 11.24 -19.95 -12.10
C ASN A 771 12.74 -19.90 -12.40
N ARG A 772 13.14 -20.00 -13.67
CA ARG A 772 14.54 -19.90 -14.10
C ARG A 772 15.06 -18.47 -13.99
N LEU A 773 14.26 -17.47 -14.32
CA LEU A 773 14.62 -16.04 -14.22
C LEU A 773 14.94 -15.62 -12.79
N LYS A 774 14.23 -16.14 -11.78
CA LYS A 774 14.54 -15.91 -10.36
C LYS A 774 15.93 -16.38 -9.93
N CYS A 775 16.51 -17.34 -10.65
CA CYS A 775 17.82 -17.90 -10.33
C CYS A 775 18.97 -17.17 -11.05
N MET A 776 18.67 -16.19 -11.91
CA MET A 776 19.69 -15.41 -12.60
C MET A 776 20.13 -14.23 -11.73
N GLU A 777 21.44 -14.04 -11.57
CA GLU A 777 22.01 -12.97 -10.73
C GLU A 777 22.01 -11.59 -11.41
N GLU A 778 21.79 -11.56 -12.72
CA GLU A 778 21.88 -10.34 -13.53
C GLU A 778 20.54 -9.58 -13.58
N GLU A 779 20.61 -8.25 -13.59
CA GLU A 779 19.47 -7.34 -13.74
C GLU A 779 19.01 -7.30 -15.21
N LEU A 780 18.33 -8.38 -15.60
CA LEU A 780 17.78 -8.64 -16.92
C LEU A 780 16.36 -8.10 -17.05
N VAL A 781 16.06 -7.49 -18.19
CA VAL A 781 14.72 -7.06 -18.59
C VAL A 781 14.11 -8.11 -19.52
N VAL A 782 13.06 -8.80 -19.06
CA VAL A 782 12.33 -9.77 -19.88
C VAL A 782 10.93 -9.27 -20.17
N PHE A 783 10.68 -9.02 -21.45
CA PHE A 783 9.38 -8.64 -21.98
C PHE A 783 8.69 -9.83 -22.63
N LEU A 784 7.41 -10.00 -22.30
CA LEU A 784 6.55 -11.06 -22.85
C LEU A 784 5.44 -10.39 -23.64
N SER A 785 5.44 -10.59 -24.96
CA SER A 785 4.42 -10.04 -25.84
C SER A 785 3.14 -10.89 -25.79
N ILE A 786 1.97 -10.26 -25.72
CA ILE A 786 0.68 -10.94 -25.89
C ILE A 786 0.02 -10.68 -27.27
N GLU A 787 0.61 -9.85 -28.13
CA GLU A 787 0.25 -9.66 -29.56
C GLU A 787 -1.27 -9.71 -29.87
N GLY A 788 -2.07 -8.90 -29.17
CA GLY A 788 -3.52 -8.84 -29.38
C GLY A 788 -4.35 -9.94 -28.72
N ILE A 789 -3.75 -10.83 -27.91
CA ILE A 789 -4.48 -11.74 -27.03
C ILE A 789 -5.15 -10.91 -25.92
N SER A 790 -6.47 -11.09 -25.78
CA SER A 790 -7.24 -10.42 -24.73
C SER A 790 -6.81 -10.87 -23.32
N LEU A 791 -6.80 -9.93 -22.37
CA LEU A 791 -6.39 -10.17 -20.98
C LEU A 791 -7.19 -11.28 -20.28
N ASN A 792 -8.46 -11.47 -20.66
CA ASN A 792 -9.31 -12.54 -20.13
C ASN A 792 -8.90 -13.95 -20.58
N MET A 793 -8.13 -14.08 -21.66
CA MET A 793 -7.59 -15.35 -22.15
C MET A 793 -6.27 -15.73 -21.46
N ILE A 794 -5.63 -14.78 -20.77
CA ILE A 794 -4.39 -15.01 -20.04
C ILE A 794 -4.73 -15.57 -18.64
N PRO A 795 -4.16 -16.72 -18.25
CA PRO A 795 -4.41 -17.31 -16.93
C PRO A 795 -4.07 -16.38 -15.76
N SER A 796 -4.92 -16.35 -14.74
CA SER A 796 -4.78 -15.46 -13.57
C SER A 796 -3.48 -15.64 -12.77
N ASN A 797 -2.83 -16.81 -12.86
CA ASN A 797 -1.55 -17.06 -12.21
C ASN A 797 -0.38 -16.31 -12.88
N VAL A 798 -0.50 -15.88 -14.15
CA VAL A 798 0.50 -15.04 -14.83
C VAL A 798 0.62 -13.70 -14.12
N TRP A 799 -0.52 -13.07 -13.83
CA TRP A 799 -0.59 -11.80 -13.10
C TRP A 799 -0.11 -11.88 -11.65
N SER A 800 0.07 -13.09 -11.11
CA SER A 800 0.68 -13.28 -9.78
C SER A 800 2.20 -13.10 -9.76
N THR A 801 2.83 -13.10 -10.94
CA THR A 801 4.28 -13.09 -11.11
C THR A 801 4.76 -12.20 -12.24
N SER A 802 3.92 -11.28 -12.73
CA SER A 802 4.26 -10.32 -13.77
C SER A 802 3.52 -9.01 -13.57
N PHE A 803 3.99 -7.96 -14.26
CA PHE A 803 3.26 -6.70 -14.42
C PHE A 803 2.83 -6.54 -15.87
N TYR A 804 1.65 -5.99 -16.09
CA TYR A 804 1.08 -5.69 -17.40
C TYR A 804 1.30 -4.22 -17.79
N ILE A 805 1.74 -3.98 -19.02
CA ILE A 805 1.75 -2.66 -19.67
C ILE A 805 0.87 -2.73 -20.92
N ASN A 806 -0.12 -1.83 -21.02
CA ASN A 806 -0.86 -1.62 -22.25
C ASN A 806 -0.09 -0.65 -23.15
N GLY A 807 0.59 -1.16 -24.17
CA GLY A 807 1.44 -0.35 -25.04
C GLY A 807 0.71 0.52 -26.06
N ASP A 808 -0.60 0.42 -26.22
CA ASP A 808 -1.37 1.39 -27.03
C ASP A 808 -1.79 2.62 -26.22
N GLU A 809 -1.74 2.53 -24.90
CA GLU A 809 -2.25 3.59 -24.06
C GLU A 809 -1.35 4.82 -24.05
N GLY A 810 -1.94 5.99 -24.28
CA GLY A 810 -1.21 7.26 -24.26
C GLY A 810 -0.28 7.47 -25.45
N LEU A 811 -0.36 6.64 -26.48
CA LEU A 811 0.36 6.84 -27.73
C LEU A 811 -0.42 7.80 -28.64
N ASP A 812 0.08 9.03 -28.82
CA ASP A 812 -0.62 10.05 -29.62
C ASP A 812 -0.24 9.97 -31.11
N MET A 813 1.05 10.01 -31.44
CA MET A 813 1.57 9.86 -32.80
C MET A 813 3.03 9.38 -32.73
N MET A 814 3.36 8.27 -33.40
CA MET A 814 4.75 7.78 -33.42
C MET A 814 5.66 8.82 -34.07
N ALA A 815 6.54 9.44 -33.29
CA ALA A 815 7.55 10.34 -33.82
C ALA A 815 8.73 9.52 -34.37
N CYS A 816 9.27 9.96 -35.51
CA CYS A 816 10.42 9.33 -36.14
C CYS A 816 11.70 10.04 -35.68
N GLU A 817 11.98 9.96 -34.38
CA GLU A 817 13.05 10.70 -33.72
C GLU A 817 14.05 9.77 -33.00
N THR A 818 15.32 10.18 -33.00
CA THR A 818 16.44 9.44 -32.40
C THR A 818 16.38 9.56 -30.88
N VAL A 819 16.40 8.43 -30.17
CA VAL A 819 16.39 8.41 -28.69
C VAL A 819 17.80 8.51 -28.10
N ASN A 820 17.89 8.74 -26.80
CA ASN A 820 19.16 8.78 -26.08
C ASN A 820 19.54 7.38 -25.59
N SER A 821 20.81 7.02 -25.74
CA SER A 821 21.42 5.80 -25.20
C SER A 821 22.40 6.13 -24.10
N PHE A 822 22.37 5.35 -23.03
CA PHE A 822 23.20 5.59 -21.85
C PHE A 822 24.02 4.36 -21.47
N ASP A 823 25.06 4.59 -20.67
CA ASP A 823 25.78 3.53 -19.95
C ASP A 823 25.33 3.51 -18.49
N ILE A 824 24.75 2.39 -18.03
CA ILE A 824 24.25 2.24 -16.66
C ILE A 824 25.35 1.73 -15.72
N SER A 825 25.60 2.44 -14.61
CA SER A 825 26.59 2.08 -13.59
C SER A 825 25.99 1.81 -12.20
N MET A 826 24.67 1.59 -12.13
CA MET A 826 23.90 1.42 -10.89
C MET A 826 23.16 0.08 -10.79
N SER A 827 22.58 -0.20 -9.62
CA SER A 827 21.67 -1.33 -9.38
C SER A 827 20.23 -0.85 -9.25
N PHE A 828 19.30 -1.59 -9.84
CA PHE A 828 17.85 -1.31 -9.80
C PHE A 828 17.19 -1.71 -8.47
N LYS A 829 17.95 -2.27 -7.50
CA LYS A 829 17.40 -2.67 -6.19
C LYS A 829 17.16 -1.46 -5.28
N ARG A 830 15.89 -1.05 -5.15
CA ARG A 830 15.45 -0.06 -4.15
C ARG A 830 15.38 -0.66 -2.74
N LYS A 831 15.61 0.17 -1.70
CA LYS A 831 15.46 -0.24 -0.29
C LYS A 831 13.98 -0.21 0.10
N ASN A 832 13.50 -1.29 0.70
CA ASN A 832 12.11 -1.38 1.18
C ASN A 832 11.89 -0.61 2.48
N ASN A 833 10.78 0.15 2.57
CA ASN A 833 10.30 0.74 3.81
C ASN A 833 9.27 -0.19 4.46
N ASP A 834 9.72 -1.04 5.38
CA ASP A 834 8.87 -2.06 6.03
C ASP A 834 7.61 -1.49 6.73
N LYS A 835 7.65 -0.23 7.18
CA LYS A 835 6.48 0.41 7.80
C LYS A 835 5.43 0.74 6.75
N GLU A 836 5.86 1.37 5.66
CA GLU A 836 5.00 1.81 4.58
C GLU A 836 4.45 0.63 3.78
N PHE A 837 5.29 -0.38 3.50
CA PHE A 837 4.86 -1.66 2.94
C PHE A 837 3.69 -2.29 3.72
N LYS A 838 3.74 -2.28 5.07
CA LYS A 838 2.66 -2.83 5.90
C LYS A 838 1.37 -2.01 5.80
N VAL A 839 1.49 -0.69 5.66
CA VAL A 839 0.33 0.21 5.45
C VAL A 839 -0.29 -0.09 4.09
N LYS A 840 0.50 -0.09 3.01
CA LYS A 840 0.03 -0.39 1.64
C LYS A 840 -0.55 -1.80 1.50
N LYS A 841 0.03 -2.79 2.19
CA LYS A 841 -0.55 -4.14 2.24
C LYS A 841 -1.92 -4.18 2.92
N LYS A 842 -2.14 -3.33 3.93
CA LYS A 842 -3.44 -3.23 4.61
C LYS A 842 -4.50 -2.63 3.67
N GLU A 843 -4.14 -1.61 2.89
CA GLU A 843 -5.03 -1.00 1.87
C GLU A 843 -5.53 -2.01 0.84
N LEU A 844 -4.72 -3.04 0.52
CA LEU A 844 -5.07 -4.10 -0.43
C LEU A 844 -5.92 -5.24 0.17
N THR A 845 -6.15 -5.27 1.48
CA THR A 845 -6.89 -6.34 2.18
C THR A 845 -8.34 -6.52 1.69
N PRO A 846 -9.11 -5.45 1.38
CA PRO A 846 -10.47 -5.57 0.85
C PRO A 846 -10.55 -6.36 -0.47
N PHE A 847 -9.45 -6.43 -1.22
CA PHE A 847 -9.39 -7.05 -2.55
C PHE A 847 -8.89 -8.52 -2.50
N ALA A 848 -8.76 -9.12 -1.33
CA ALA A 848 -8.23 -10.48 -1.15
C ALA A 848 -9.03 -11.58 -1.86
N SER A 849 -10.28 -11.29 -2.25
CA SER A 849 -11.15 -12.17 -3.04
C SER A 849 -10.80 -12.21 -4.54
N ILE A 850 -10.02 -11.23 -5.01
CA ILE A 850 -9.63 -11.00 -6.41
C ILE A 850 -8.13 -11.23 -6.55
N ILE A 851 -7.33 -10.59 -5.69
CA ILE A 851 -5.87 -10.70 -5.71
C ILE A 851 -5.37 -11.64 -4.60
N GLY A 852 -4.48 -12.57 -4.95
CA GLY A 852 -3.85 -13.47 -3.98
C GLY A 852 -2.83 -12.77 -3.09
N ASN A 853 -2.41 -13.42 -2.01
CA ASN A 853 -1.41 -12.86 -1.06
C ASN A 853 -0.08 -12.51 -1.76
N ARG A 854 0.32 -13.25 -2.80
CA ARG A 854 1.53 -12.95 -3.57
C ARG A 854 1.39 -11.66 -4.37
N GLN A 855 0.28 -11.47 -5.08
CA GLN A 855 -0.06 -10.20 -5.75
C GLN A 855 -0.10 -9.05 -4.75
N ALA A 856 -0.80 -9.23 -3.63
CA ALA A 856 -0.95 -8.19 -2.62
C ALA A 856 0.41 -7.73 -2.06
N ASN A 857 1.37 -8.66 -1.88
CA ASN A 857 2.73 -8.29 -1.49
C ASN A 857 3.47 -7.51 -2.60
N LEU A 858 3.35 -7.95 -3.85
CA LEU A 858 3.99 -7.27 -4.99
C LEU A 858 3.45 -5.85 -5.18
N TYR A 859 2.13 -5.69 -5.12
CA TYR A 859 1.48 -4.39 -5.28
C TYR A 859 1.77 -3.48 -4.08
N ALA A 860 1.76 -4.00 -2.86
CA ALA A 860 2.16 -3.22 -1.68
C ALA A 860 3.61 -2.75 -1.76
N LEU A 861 4.51 -3.57 -2.32
CA LEU A 861 5.91 -3.20 -2.53
C LEU A 861 6.04 -2.08 -3.56
N TYR A 862 5.33 -2.18 -4.69
CA TYR A 862 5.29 -1.13 -5.71
C TYR A 862 4.77 0.20 -5.14
N LEU A 863 3.60 0.17 -4.47
CA LEU A 863 3.01 1.35 -3.84
C LEU A 863 3.95 1.98 -2.81
N SER A 864 4.68 1.16 -2.05
CA SER A 864 5.66 1.64 -1.06
C SER A 864 6.93 2.21 -1.67
N TYR A 865 7.35 1.79 -2.87
CA TYR A 865 8.55 2.31 -3.52
C TYR A 865 8.34 3.72 -4.08
N TYR A 866 7.12 3.99 -4.51
CA TYR A 866 6.74 5.27 -5.11
C TYR A 866 5.86 6.12 -4.17
N ASN A 867 5.64 5.67 -2.94
CA ASN A 867 4.78 6.31 -1.93
C ASN A 867 3.41 6.75 -2.52
N LEU A 868 2.78 5.82 -3.23
CA LEU A 868 1.49 6.03 -3.92
C LEU A 868 0.34 5.48 -3.08
N ASP A 869 -0.79 6.18 -3.09
CA ASP A 869 -2.06 5.64 -2.61
C ASP A 869 -2.69 4.74 -3.68
N LEU A 870 -3.44 3.72 -3.25
CA LEU A 870 -4.04 2.76 -4.17
C LEU A 870 -4.96 3.42 -5.22
N ASN A 871 -5.71 4.46 -4.83
CA ASN A 871 -6.61 5.18 -5.73
C ASN A 871 -5.87 6.06 -6.76
N GLU A 872 -4.61 6.40 -6.49
CA GLU A 872 -3.76 7.22 -7.37
C GLU A 872 -2.87 6.35 -8.26
N SER A 873 -2.72 5.07 -7.96
CA SER A 873 -1.85 4.16 -8.70
C SER A 873 -2.58 3.47 -9.86
N TYR A 874 -2.59 4.12 -11.02
CA TYR A 874 -3.17 3.57 -12.25
C TYR A 874 -2.56 2.21 -12.64
N THR A 875 -1.25 2.04 -12.44
CA THR A 875 -0.53 0.78 -12.65
C THR A 875 -1.16 -0.36 -11.87
N ILE A 876 -1.35 -0.20 -10.54
CA ILE A 876 -1.88 -1.27 -9.69
C ILE A 876 -3.35 -1.53 -10.01
N LEU A 877 -4.13 -0.49 -10.27
CA LEU A 877 -5.53 -0.64 -10.68
C LEU A 877 -5.66 -1.45 -11.98
N LYS A 878 -4.83 -1.18 -13.01
CA LYS A 878 -4.76 -2.00 -14.23
C LYS A 878 -4.40 -3.45 -13.93
N GLN A 879 -3.43 -3.70 -13.05
CA GLN A 879 -3.06 -5.07 -12.68
C GLN A 879 -4.26 -5.80 -12.04
N MET A 880 -4.99 -5.13 -11.15
CA MET A 880 -6.18 -5.70 -10.51
C MET A 880 -7.28 -6.01 -11.54
N ILE A 881 -7.45 -5.15 -12.55
CA ILE A 881 -8.38 -5.36 -13.66
C ILE A 881 -7.97 -6.55 -14.52
N ALA A 882 -6.69 -6.66 -14.89
CA ALA A 882 -6.18 -7.82 -15.64
C ALA A 882 -6.43 -9.14 -14.86
N VAL A 883 -6.23 -9.13 -13.54
CA VAL A 883 -6.56 -10.27 -12.66
C VAL A 883 -8.07 -10.55 -12.66
N ALA A 884 -8.92 -9.53 -12.51
CA ALA A 884 -10.37 -9.70 -12.48
C ALA A 884 -10.92 -10.23 -13.81
N LEU A 885 -10.44 -9.71 -14.95
CA LEU A 885 -10.80 -10.18 -16.30
C LEU A 885 -10.42 -11.65 -16.50
N SER A 886 -9.22 -12.06 -16.06
CA SER A 886 -8.80 -13.46 -16.14
C SER A 886 -9.60 -14.42 -15.25
N LEU A 887 -10.30 -13.89 -14.24
CA LEU A 887 -11.13 -14.65 -13.31
C LEU A 887 -12.63 -14.56 -13.63
N GLY A 888 -13.05 -13.72 -14.58
CA GLY A 888 -14.46 -13.38 -14.82
C GLY A 888 -15.12 -12.74 -13.60
N LYS A 889 -14.40 -11.83 -12.92
CA LYS A 889 -14.80 -11.17 -11.66
C LYS A 889 -14.82 -9.64 -11.79
N GLU A 890 -15.08 -9.09 -12.98
CA GLU A 890 -15.02 -7.65 -13.21
C GLU A 890 -16.07 -6.89 -12.38
N GLU A 891 -17.30 -7.42 -12.30
CA GLU A 891 -18.38 -6.86 -11.47
C GLU A 891 -18.04 -6.86 -9.98
N MET A 892 -17.35 -7.91 -9.52
CA MET A 892 -16.89 -8.02 -8.13
C MET A 892 -15.80 -6.99 -7.83
N LEU A 893 -14.85 -6.80 -8.74
CA LEU A 893 -13.82 -5.77 -8.61
C LEU A 893 -14.43 -4.38 -8.59
N ASN A 894 -15.39 -4.11 -9.49
CA ASN A 894 -16.08 -2.83 -9.55
C ASN A 894 -16.83 -2.54 -8.24
N SER A 895 -17.52 -3.53 -7.68
CA SER A 895 -18.18 -3.42 -6.38
C SER A 895 -17.17 -3.12 -5.26
N CYS A 896 -16.03 -3.82 -5.23
CA CYS A 896 -14.98 -3.53 -4.26
C CYS A 896 -14.37 -2.13 -4.43
N PHE A 897 -14.23 -1.62 -5.65
CA PHE A 897 -13.78 -0.24 -5.89
C PHE A 897 -14.79 0.77 -5.32
N ILE A 898 -16.08 0.58 -5.57
CA ILE A 898 -17.16 1.45 -5.05
C ILE A 898 -17.16 1.45 -3.51
N GLU A 899 -17.14 0.26 -2.89
CA GLU A 899 -17.17 0.10 -1.43
C GLU A 899 -15.97 0.75 -0.73
N ASN A 900 -14.82 0.83 -1.41
CA ASN A 900 -13.58 1.38 -0.86
C ASN A 900 -13.23 2.77 -1.41
N GLY A 901 -14.15 3.42 -2.15
CA GLY A 901 -13.99 4.79 -2.66
C GLY A 901 -12.93 4.96 -3.75
N ILE A 902 -12.66 3.91 -4.55
CA ILE A 902 -11.65 3.89 -5.62
C ILE A 902 -12.27 4.35 -6.95
N SER A 903 -12.65 5.63 -7.01
CA SER A 903 -13.35 6.22 -8.15
C SER A 903 -12.60 6.15 -9.48
N TYR A 904 -11.26 6.09 -9.47
CA TYR A 904 -10.47 5.99 -10.69
C TYR A 904 -10.48 4.56 -11.26
N GLY A 905 -10.57 3.56 -10.37
CA GLY A 905 -10.69 2.14 -10.72
C GLY A 905 -12.00 1.83 -11.43
N GLU A 906 -13.10 2.47 -11.04
CA GLU A 906 -14.42 2.35 -11.69
C GLU A 906 -14.35 2.78 -13.17
N LYS A 907 -13.85 3.98 -13.42
CA LYS A 907 -13.69 4.55 -14.79
C LYS A 907 -12.76 3.72 -15.66
N LEU A 908 -11.77 3.09 -15.03
CA LEU A 908 -10.81 2.21 -15.68
C LEU A 908 -11.46 0.92 -16.17
N ILE A 909 -12.26 0.26 -15.31
CA ILE A 909 -12.98 -0.95 -15.68
C ILE A 909 -13.86 -0.72 -16.91
N GLU A 910 -14.54 0.43 -16.98
CA GLU A 910 -15.36 0.82 -18.15
C GLU A 910 -14.57 0.98 -19.47
N LYS A 911 -13.24 1.18 -19.41
CA LYS A 911 -12.38 1.23 -20.61
C LYS A 911 -11.89 -0.14 -21.07
N PHE A 912 -11.86 -1.12 -20.17
CA PHE A 912 -11.35 -2.46 -20.42
C PHE A 912 -12.46 -3.48 -20.73
N LEU A 913 -13.72 -3.16 -20.39
CA LEU A 913 -14.94 -3.84 -20.81
C LEU A 913 -15.49 -3.20 -22.10
#